data_AF-A0A7C9J666-F1
#
_entry.id   AF-A0A7C9J666-F1
#
_cell.length_a   1.000
_cell.length_b   1.000
_cell.length_c   1.000
_cell.angle_alpha   90.00
_cell.angle_beta   90.00
_cell.angle_gamma   90.00
#
_symmetry.space_group_name_H-M   'P 1'
#
loop_
_entity.id
_entity.type
_entity.pdbx_description
1 polymer ?
#
loop_
_entity_poly.entity_id
_entity_poly.type
_entity_poly.pdbx_seq_one_letter_code
_entity_poly.pdbx_strand_id
1 'polypeptide(L)'
;MKGHPVLAELTERFWAWRLATTPRSRDDIPRVVRPSGWRPEWDALTVEEDLRFLAGIESALADIAPSEDPAVEVPRRLLASATARVRWELEVVRSWRRDPWFYLDQTVGHVYDALLPPGPFDAARSADLVERLRWIPGTLDTARDNLDGTATREFAELALADSADVCDQLRTAVVLLLPHLDPAARDAAATAAEEAADALAGWRAWLTEGLPGFAPHRPVGPEAFGFFLHRVALLPWSTAEILALAAQERDRAEAFELFERARSGPPEWPPPPASAQEQSAAERAAELEVRAFYEARGLLSQPPELRHYRNLPRPDYLEPLRWLGVSDDLTDEHRLDQDGVSYVPVPGPDLPYFYRANAADPRAGIIHEGVHYQQLALTWRHPDPAHRRFYDSVPNEGIAFYNEEMTLQAGLFADAPLTRAIVYNFMRLRAIRVEVDVRLALGEIDIDGAARMLHELVPVDLDTAREEAAFFAATPGQGLSYQVGKVQVTRLLADAARRDRDGFDLRAFHDALWSDGNIPLAVQRLQLLGDASELDKADALADGVTAGDMRAFAAELLDAITSGDVARLDRLYADDIRVWHNYDRIDRDKAESLDAIRLIDAGIEDFHATDVRVDPVPGGYVQRCVYRGRDRDEGAEMAVDAMMRVEVRDGRVTRIEEYTDPAQGSVPSVSRFKDGSGWEEQAGYSRAAREGDLIAVSGTTADGPDAYTQTLEALRRGVAAVEALGGSRTTVFRTRLLLTPDADWEQAARAHAEVFGDVAPANSTYVVGALIGDGFLVEVEIDAKAAGA
;
A
#
# COMPACT_ATOMS: atom_id res chain seq x y z
N MET A 1 -4.00 30.67 -21.71
CA MET A 1 -4.05 30.73 -20.24
C MET A 1 -5.49 30.85 -19.77
N LYS A 2 -6.16 29.71 -19.52
CA LYS A 2 -7.26 29.67 -18.56
C LYS A 2 -6.63 29.04 -17.31
N GLY A 3 -6.36 29.83 -16.29
CA GLY A 3 -5.68 29.37 -15.08
C GLY A 3 -5.74 30.45 -14.00
N HIS A 4 -5.68 30.05 -12.74
CA HIS A 4 -5.73 30.95 -11.59
C HIS A 4 -4.45 31.81 -11.54
N PRO A 5 -4.49 33.14 -11.79
CA PRO A 5 -3.29 33.94 -12.04
C PRO A 5 -2.28 33.91 -10.89
N VAL A 6 -2.78 33.94 -9.65
CA VAL A 6 -1.94 33.87 -8.43
C VAL A 6 -1.22 32.54 -8.33
N LEU A 7 -1.89 31.44 -8.72
CA LEU A 7 -1.30 30.11 -8.61
C LEU A 7 -0.21 29.91 -9.66
N ALA A 8 -0.42 30.41 -10.88
CA ALA A 8 0.60 30.40 -11.92
C ALA A 8 1.86 31.17 -11.49
N GLU A 9 1.70 32.35 -10.89
CA GLU A 9 2.82 33.13 -10.35
C GLU A 9 3.56 32.39 -9.23
N LEU A 10 2.83 31.76 -8.29
CA LEU A 10 3.43 30.97 -7.22
C LEU A 10 4.20 29.77 -7.76
N THR A 11 3.64 29.03 -8.72
CA THR A 11 4.29 27.89 -9.36
C THR A 11 5.56 28.30 -10.10
N GLU A 12 5.53 29.38 -10.88
CA GLU A 12 6.72 29.90 -11.58
C GLU A 12 7.80 30.31 -10.59
N ARG A 13 7.43 31.06 -9.54
CA ARG A 13 8.35 31.49 -8.49
C ARG A 13 8.96 30.30 -7.75
N PHE A 14 8.17 29.28 -7.41
CA PHE A 14 8.67 28.06 -6.77
C PHE A 14 9.68 27.34 -7.65
N TRP A 15 9.37 27.09 -8.93
CA TRP A 15 10.27 26.34 -9.80
C TRP A 15 11.54 27.11 -10.15
N ALA A 16 11.46 28.43 -10.33
CA ALA A 16 12.66 29.26 -10.53
C ALA A 16 13.66 29.12 -9.36
N TRP A 17 13.15 29.07 -8.12
CA TRP A 17 13.96 28.80 -6.93
C TRP A 17 14.41 27.34 -6.85
N ARG A 18 13.48 26.38 -7.03
CA ARG A 18 13.74 24.96 -6.84
C ARG A 18 14.76 24.38 -7.83
N LEU A 19 14.80 24.84 -9.08
CA LEU A 19 15.82 24.43 -10.04
C LEU A 19 17.25 24.77 -9.57
N ALA A 20 17.40 25.85 -8.78
CA ALA A 20 18.67 26.25 -8.19
C ALA A 20 18.99 25.53 -6.87
N THR A 21 17.99 25.04 -6.13
CA THR A 21 18.19 24.49 -4.77
C THR A 21 17.96 22.97 -4.67
N THR A 22 17.48 22.32 -5.73
CA THR A 22 17.29 20.86 -5.75
C THR A 22 18.64 20.15 -5.54
N PRO A 23 18.76 19.16 -4.64
CA PRO A 23 19.96 18.35 -4.55
C PRO A 23 20.22 17.56 -5.84
N ARG A 24 21.48 17.25 -6.14
CA ARG A 24 21.80 16.24 -7.14
C ARG A 24 21.50 14.86 -6.55
N SER A 25 20.89 13.97 -7.33
CA SER A 25 20.71 12.55 -6.97
C SER A 25 21.29 11.65 -8.06
N ARG A 26 21.81 10.49 -7.67
CA ARG A 26 22.33 9.46 -8.60
C ARG A 26 21.27 8.74 -9.43
N ASP A 27 20.01 8.86 -9.05
CA ASP A 27 18.85 8.21 -9.68
C ASP A 27 17.90 9.22 -10.38
N ASP A 28 18.38 10.44 -10.65
CA ASP A 28 17.56 11.55 -11.18
C ASP A 28 17.44 11.51 -12.72
N ILE A 29 16.49 10.72 -13.21
CA ILE A 29 16.10 10.62 -14.63
C ILE A 29 15.63 11.95 -15.25
N PRO A 30 14.80 12.78 -14.58
CA PRO A 30 14.32 14.07 -15.12
C PRO A 30 15.38 15.10 -15.45
N ARG A 31 16.61 14.92 -14.94
CA ARG A 31 17.79 15.79 -15.13
C ARG A 31 17.45 17.27 -15.10
N VAL A 32 17.42 17.80 -13.89
CA VAL A 32 17.29 19.25 -13.66
C VAL A 32 18.40 20.01 -14.39
N VAL A 33 18.04 20.80 -15.40
CA VAL A 33 18.98 21.73 -16.06
C VAL A 33 19.44 22.75 -15.04
N ARG A 34 20.72 22.67 -14.66
CA ARG A 34 21.32 23.59 -13.71
C ARG A 34 21.74 24.88 -14.41
N PRO A 35 21.50 26.05 -13.81
CA PRO A 35 21.99 27.30 -14.38
C PRO A 35 23.53 27.30 -14.45
N SER A 36 24.10 28.07 -15.38
CA SER A 36 25.55 28.25 -15.44
C SER A 36 26.07 28.87 -14.14
N GLY A 37 27.15 28.32 -13.59
CA GLY A 37 27.66 28.75 -12.30
C GLY A 37 26.88 28.19 -11.09
N TRP A 38 25.96 27.24 -11.30
CA TRP A 38 25.24 26.57 -10.21
C TRP A 38 26.19 25.81 -9.30
N ARG A 39 26.22 26.19 -8.03
CA ARG A 39 26.96 25.50 -6.97
C ARG A 39 25.98 24.83 -6.01
N PRO A 40 26.25 23.58 -5.58
CA PRO A 40 25.54 22.98 -4.46
C PRO A 40 25.94 23.68 -3.15
N GLU A 41 25.00 24.41 -2.54
CA GLU A 41 25.20 25.10 -1.26
C GLU A 41 24.32 24.46 -0.18
N TRP A 42 24.97 23.94 0.87
CA TRP A 42 24.32 23.13 1.91
C TRP A 42 24.61 23.61 3.32
N ASP A 43 25.23 24.78 3.49
CA ASP A 43 25.46 25.31 4.83
C ASP A 43 24.13 25.60 5.53
N ALA A 44 24.15 25.54 6.87
CA ALA A 44 22.93 25.63 7.66
C ALA A 44 22.15 26.94 7.44
N LEU A 45 22.82 28.06 7.15
CA LEU A 45 22.15 29.34 6.90
C LEU A 45 21.39 29.31 5.57
N THR A 46 22.02 28.77 4.53
CA THR A 46 21.38 28.58 3.22
C THR A 46 20.15 27.67 3.32
N VAL A 47 20.25 26.54 4.03
CA VAL A 47 19.10 25.64 4.25
C VAL A 47 17.97 26.34 5.05
N GLU A 48 18.31 27.16 6.05
CA GLU A 48 17.32 27.96 6.78
C GLU A 48 16.66 29.04 5.90
N GLU A 49 17.38 29.63 4.95
CA GLU A 49 16.85 30.56 3.95
C GLU A 49 15.87 29.88 3.00
N ASP A 50 16.24 28.68 2.54
CA ASP A 50 15.41 27.83 1.69
C ASP A 50 14.10 27.43 2.38
N LEU A 51 14.16 27.03 3.65
CA LEU A 51 12.96 26.72 4.44
C LEU A 51 12.08 27.96 4.68
N ARG A 52 12.67 29.15 4.84
CA ARG A 52 11.92 30.41 4.94
C ARG A 52 11.23 30.78 3.62
N PHE A 53 11.92 30.60 2.49
CA PHE A 53 11.32 30.80 1.18
C PHE A 53 10.13 29.85 0.98
N LEU A 54 10.34 28.57 1.28
CA LEU A 54 9.33 27.53 1.18
C LEU A 54 8.09 27.85 2.02
N ALA A 55 8.26 28.23 3.29
CA ALA A 55 7.17 28.62 4.17
C ALA A 55 6.33 29.79 3.61
N GLY A 56 6.98 30.72 2.88
CA GLY A 56 6.28 31.80 2.18
C GLY A 56 5.41 31.31 1.02
N ILE A 57 5.87 30.31 0.26
CA ILE A 57 5.08 29.67 -0.80
C ILE A 57 3.92 28.87 -0.20
N GLU A 58 4.17 28.08 0.84
CA GLU A 58 3.16 27.28 1.53
C GLU A 58 2.06 28.17 2.13
N SER A 59 2.42 29.27 2.79
CA SER A 59 1.46 30.23 3.33
C SER A 59 0.58 30.83 2.23
N ALA A 60 1.17 31.24 1.09
CA ALA A 60 0.41 31.80 -0.02
C ALA A 60 -0.47 30.76 -0.71
N LEU A 61 -0.03 29.50 -0.76
CA LEU A 61 -0.82 28.38 -1.28
C LEU A 61 -2.01 28.05 -0.37
N ALA A 62 -1.84 28.14 0.96
CA ALA A 62 -2.91 27.87 1.93
C ALA A 62 -4.08 28.87 1.82
N ASP A 63 -3.84 30.09 1.32
CA ASP A 63 -4.87 31.09 1.03
C ASP A 63 -5.73 30.74 -0.20
N ILE A 64 -5.32 29.74 -1.00
CA ILE A 64 -6.05 29.26 -2.18
C ILE A 64 -6.88 28.04 -1.78
N ALA A 65 -8.20 28.24 -1.65
CA ALA A 65 -9.13 27.17 -1.29
C ALA A 65 -9.13 26.01 -2.32
N PRO A 66 -9.37 24.76 -1.88
CA PRO A 66 -9.66 23.65 -2.79
C PRO A 66 -10.78 23.98 -3.77
N SER A 67 -10.71 23.42 -4.98
CA SER A 67 -11.67 23.70 -6.04
C SER A 67 -12.18 22.41 -6.69
N GLU A 68 -13.45 22.42 -7.11
CA GLU A 68 -13.98 21.37 -8.00
C GLU A 68 -13.52 21.55 -9.45
N ASP A 69 -12.98 22.72 -9.82
CA ASP A 69 -12.44 22.97 -11.16
C ASP A 69 -11.02 22.37 -11.26
N PRO A 70 -10.79 21.33 -12.11
CA PRO A 70 -9.47 20.75 -12.29
C PRO A 70 -8.42 21.77 -12.75
N ALA A 71 -8.81 22.84 -13.46
CA ALA A 71 -7.89 23.90 -13.89
C ALA A 71 -7.32 24.73 -12.73
N VAL A 72 -7.91 24.64 -11.54
CA VAL A 72 -7.41 25.23 -10.30
C VAL A 72 -6.82 24.16 -9.40
N GLU A 73 -7.51 23.03 -9.26
CA GLU A 73 -7.16 22.00 -8.29
C GLU A 73 -5.88 21.24 -8.66
N VAL A 74 -5.66 20.92 -9.94
CA VAL A 74 -4.45 20.22 -10.41
C VAL A 74 -3.18 21.03 -10.06
N PRO A 75 -2.99 22.28 -10.52
CA PRO A 75 -1.79 23.03 -10.18
C PRO A 75 -1.64 23.28 -8.67
N ARG A 76 -2.75 23.36 -7.92
CA ARG A 76 -2.73 23.53 -6.46
C ARG A 76 -2.17 22.27 -5.78
N ARG A 77 -2.65 21.09 -6.18
CA ARG A 77 -2.18 19.79 -5.69
C ARG A 77 -0.72 19.53 -6.05
N LEU A 78 -0.33 19.87 -7.28
CA LEU A 78 1.06 19.74 -7.73
C LEU A 78 1.98 20.63 -6.89
N LEU A 79 1.66 21.91 -6.72
CA LEU A 79 2.49 22.80 -5.91
C LEU A 79 2.57 22.33 -4.44
N ALA A 80 1.47 21.85 -3.86
CA ALA A 80 1.46 21.29 -2.51
C ALA A 80 2.37 20.05 -2.37
N SER A 81 2.32 19.14 -3.35
CA SER A 81 3.19 17.95 -3.42
C SER A 81 4.66 18.36 -3.55
N ALA A 82 4.98 19.33 -4.42
CA ALA A 82 6.34 19.82 -4.60
C ALA A 82 6.89 20.50 -3.33
N THR A 83 6.08 21.29 -2.62
CA THR A 83 6.51 21.88 -1.35
C THR A 83 6.72 20.81 -0.28
N ALA A 84 5.84 19.81 -0.22
CA ALA A 84 6.00 18.67 0.68
C ALA A 84 7.27 17.86 0.37
N ARG A 85 7.65 17.71 -0.90
CA ARG A 85 8.91 17.06 -1.31
C ARG A 85 10.13 17.79 -0.75
N VAL A 86 10.14 19.12 -0.78
CA VAL A 86 11.23 19.90 -0.19
C VAL A 86 11.31 19.69 1.33
N ARG A 87 10.16 19.71 2.04
CA ARG A 87 10.11 19.41 3.49
C ARG A 87 10.67 18.02 3.78
N TRP A 88 10.26 17.02 2.99
CA TRP A 88 10.75 15.66 3.09
C TRP A 88 12.29 15.61 3.00
N GLU A 89 12.88 16.28 2.01
CA GLU A 89 14.33 16.29 1.82
C GLU A 89 15.09 17.05 2.91
N LEU A 90 14.65 18.27 3.23
CA LEU A 90 15.41 19.19 4.08
C LEU A 90 15.17 18.98 5.57
N GLU A 91 13.97 18.53 5.97
CA GLU A 91 13.56 18.42 7.37
C GLU A 91 13.32 16.99 7.86
N VAL A 92 13.04 16.04 6.97
CA VAL A 92 12.76 14.65 7.38
C VAL A 92 13.96 13.75 7.10
N VAL A 93 14.35 13.61 5.83
CA VAL A 93 15.50 12.80 5.42
C VAL A 93 16.81 13.49 5.80
N ARG A 94 16.91 14.82 5.67
CA ARG A 94 18.06 15.63 6.08
C ARG A 94 19.42 15.10 5.59
N SER A 95 19.49 14.55 4.36
CA SER A 95 20.75 13.95 3.85
C SER A 95 21.93 14.91 3.98
N TRP A 96 21.72 16.19 3.66
CA TRP A 96 22.70 17.26 3.82
C TRP A 96 23.35 17.34 5.22
N ARG A 97 22.67 16.89 6.27
CA ARG A 97 23.14 16.97 7.67
C ARG A 97 23.62 15.65 8.25
N ARG A 98 23.32 14.50 7.65
CA ARG A 98 23.61 13.18 8.24
C ARG A 98 24.22 12.14 7.32
N ASP A 99 24.23 12.41 6.02
CA ASP A 99 24.60 11.44 4.99
C ASP A 99 25.92 11.83 4.30
N PRO A 100 27.05 11.17 4.63
CA PRO A 100 28.30 11.35 3.90
C PRO A 100 28.25 10.99 2.42
N TRP A 101 27.38 10.04 2.02
CA TRP A 101 27.27 9.56 0.65
C TRP A 101 26.63 10.60 -0.26
N PHE A 102 25.66 11.36 0.26
CA PHE A 102 25.08 12.54 -0.36
C PHE A 102 26.14 13.52 -0.90
N TYR A 103 27.24 13.72 -0.17
CA TYR A 103 28.28 14.66 -0.57
C TYR A 103 29.17 14.16 -1.73
N LEU A 104 29.20 12.86 -2.03
CA LEU A 104 29.80 12.38 -3.28
C LEU A 104 28.95 12.80 -4.49
N ASP A 105 27.63 12.73 -4.36
CA ASP A 105 26.69 13.20 -5.38
C ASP A 105 26.81 14.72 -5.55
N GLN A 106 26.93 15.47 -4.44
CA GLN A 106 27.08 16.93 -4.47
C GLN A 106 28.49 17.42 -4.84
N THR A 107 29.42 16.53 -5.19
CA THR A 107 30.78 16.88 -5.62
C THR A 107 31.11 16.26 -6.97
N VAL A 108 31.68 15.04 -6.97
CA VAL A 108 32.07 14.38 -8.22
C VAL A 108 30.84 14.00 -9.06
N GLY A 109 29.68 13.76 -8.42
CA GLY A 109 28.42 13.48 -9.12
C GLY A 109 28.01 14.60 -10.09
N HIS A 110 28.08 15.87 -9.69
CA HIS A 110 27.73 16.96 -10.60
C HIS A 110 28.81 17.24 -11.68
N VAL A 111 30.04 16.75 -11.51
CA VAL A 111 31.04 16.72 -12.58
C VAL A 111 30.66 15.63 -13.58
N TYR A 112 30.33 14.43 -13.10
CA TYR A 112 29.86 13.31 -13.93
C TYR A 112 28.68 13.71 -14.81
N ASP A 113 27.67 14.38 -14.25
CA ASP A 113 26.50 14.85 -15.01
C ASP A 113 26.88 15.79 -16.17
N ALA A 114 27.88 16.66 -15.96
CA ALA A 114 28.37 17.58 -17.00
C ALA A 114 29.20 16.88 -18.10
N LEU A 115 29.65 15.65 -17.87
CA LEU A 115 30.36 14.83 -18.86
C LEU A 115 29.43 13.96 -19.72
N LEU A 116 28.19 13.74 -19.27
CA LEU A 116 27.24 12.84 -19.91
C LEU A 116 26.78 13.30 -21.31
N PRO A 117 26.46 14.60 -21.55
CA PRO A 117 26.16 15.05 -22.89
C PRO A 117 27.35 14.81 -23.86
N PRO A 118 27.13 14.27 -25.08
CA PRO A 118 28.20 14.10 -26.04
C PRO A 118 28.94 15.42 -26.34
N GLY A 119 30.19 15.32 -26.81
CA GLY A 119 30.96 16.49 -27.25
C GLY A 119 30.33 17.19 -28.47
N PRO A 120 30.82 18.38 -28.86
CA PRO A 120 32.08 18.98 -28.41
C PRO A 120 32.01 19.67 -27.04
N PHE A 121 33.16 19.81 -26.39
CA PHE A 121 33.34 20.65 -25.19
C PHE A 121 33.83 22.03 -25.62
N ASP A 122 32.90 22.91 -25.96
CA ASP A 122 33.24 24.28 -26.32
C ASP A 122 33.80 25.09 -25.13
N ALA A 123 34.16 26.35 -25.35
CA ALA A 123 34.75 27.20 -24.33
C ALA A 123 33.84 27.37 -23.10
N ALA A 124 32.52 27.47 -23.29
CA ALA A 124 31.57 27.67 -22.19
C ALA A 124 31.44 26.40 -21.34
N ARG A 125 31.28 25.24 -21.99
CA ARG A 125 31.19 23.95 -21.31
C ARG A 125 32.50 23.57 -20.63
N SER A 126 33.63 23.87 -21.27
CA SER A 126 34.96 23.65 -20.69
C SER A 126 35.15 24.51 -19.44
N ALA A 127 34.73 25.78 -19.46
CA ALA A 127 34.80 26.65 -18.28
C ALA A 127 33.89 26.18 -17.13
N ASP A 128 32.65 25.75 -17.44
CA ASP A 128 31.71 25.22 -16.44
C ASP A 128 32.28 23.98 -15.73
N LEU A 129 32.93 23.07 -16.46
CA LEU A 129 33.61 21.91 -15.88
C LEU A 129 34.75 22.30 -14.93
N VAL A 130 35.56 23.30 -15.29
CA VAL A 130 36.63 23.81 -14.42
C VAL A 130 36.05 24.38 -13.12
N GLU A 131 34.97 25.15 -13.20
CA GLU A 131 34.31 25.72 -12.01
C GLU A 131 33.72 24.63 -11.11
N ARG A 132 33.08 23.61 -11.69
CA ARG A 132 32.59 22.44 -10.95
C ARG A 132 33.71 21.76 -10.16
N LEU A 133 34.87 21.54 -10.76
CA LEU A 133 36.03 20.96 -10.06
C LEU A 133 36.50 21.86 -8.91
N ARG A 134 36.54 23.18 -9.12
CA ARG A 134 36.97 24.17 -8.11
C ARG A 134 36.02 24.26 -6.91
N TRP A 135 34.76 23.88 -7.03
CA TRP A 135 33.83 23.90 -5.90
C TRP A 135 33.92 22.68 -4.99
N ILE A 136 34.55 21.58 -5.45
CA ILE A 136 34.64 20.34 -4.67
C ILE A 136 35.27 20.58 -3.29
N PRO A 137 36.42 21.26 -3.15
CA PRO A 137 37.02 21.50 -1.84
C PRO A 137 36.09 22.22 -0.85
N GLY A 138 35.49 23.33 -1.29
CA GLY A 138 34.59 24.11 -0.43
C GLY A 138 33.31 23.36 -0.06
N THR A 139 32.80 22.51 -0.95
CA THR A 139 31.63 21.66 -0.67
C THR A 139 31.96 20.59 0.38
N LEU A 140 33.16 20.00 0.34
CA LEU A 140 33.63 19.04 1.34
C LEU A 140 33.95 19.69 2.69
N ASP A 141 34.37 20.96 2.70
CA ASP A 141 34.53 21.72 3.95
C ASP A 141 33.16 21.90 4.63
N THR A 142 32.14 22.35 3.90
CA THR A 142 30.76 22.42 4.38
C THR A 142 30.23 21.04 4.82
N ALA A 143 30.61 19.97 4.12
CA ALA A 143 30.24 18.61 4.50
C ALA A 143 30.73 18.25 5.90
N ARG A 144 32.00 18.55 6.23
CA ARG A 144 32.56 18.29 7.57
C ARG A 144 31.80 19.05 8.65
N ASP A 145 31.51 20.33 8.41
CA ASP A 145 30.76 21.17 9.37
C ASP A 145 29.35 20.62 9.61
N ASN A 146 28.66 20.18 8.56
CA ASN A 146 27.30 19.67 8.66
C ASN A 146 27.19 18.28 9.28
N LEU A 147 28.24 17.46 9.12
CA LEU A 147 28.27 16.06 9.53
C LEU A 147 28.93 15.83 10.90
N ASP A 148 29.57 16.85 11.47
CA ASP A 148 30.16 16.79 12.81
C ASP A 148 29.09 16.49 13.88
N GLY A 149 29.23 15.35 14.55
CA GLY A 149 28.27 14.86 15.54
C GLY A 149 26.94 14.34 15.00
N THR A 150 26.72 14.31 13.68
CA THR A 150 25.45 13.92 13.04
C THR A 150 25.59 12.87 11.94
N ALA A 151 26.80 12.56 11.49
CA ALA A 151 27.05 11.57 10.45
C ALA A 151 26.52 10.17 10.80
N THR A 152 25.97 9.51 9.77
CA THR A 152 25.46 8.14 9.83
C THR A 152 26.55 7.16 9.41
N ARG A 153 26.78 6.12 10.23
CA ARG A 153 27.86 5.14 10.04
C ARG A 153 27.74 4.39 8.73
N GLU A 154 26.59 3.80 8.43
CA GLU A 154 26.38 2.95 7.26
C GLU A 154 26.54 3.75 5.96
N PHE A 155 26.09 5.02 5.95
CA PHE A 155 26.31 5.92 4.83
C PHE A 155 27.78 6.35 4.69
N ALA A 156 28.51 6.48 5.80
CA ALA A 156 29.96 6.70 5.77
C ALA A 156 30.73 5.49 5.23
N GLU A 157 30.33 4.26 5.61
CA GLU A 157 30.90 3.02 5.08
C GLU A 157 30.75 2.94 3.56
N LEU A 158 29.57 3.27 3.04
CA LEU A 158 29.30 3.29 1.60
C LEU A 158 30.05 4.40 0.88
N ALA A 159 30.08 5.60 1.44
CA ALA A 159 30.89 6.69 0.90
C ALA A 159 32.37 6.29 0.81
N LEU A 160 32.89 5.57 1.81
CA LEU A 160 34.26 5.07 1.80
C LEU A 160 34.48 3.92 0.81
N ALA A 161 33.50 3.05 0.60
CA ALA A 161 33.55 1.97 -0.39
C ALA A 161 33.51 2.50 -1.82
N ASP A 162 32.48 3.28 -2.17
CA ASP A 162 32.28 3.86 -3.51
C ASP A 162 33.47 4.73 -3.93
N SER A 163 33.97 5.57 -3.00
CA SER A 163 35.04 6.50 -3.32
C SER A 163 36.45 5.93 -3.13
N ALA A 164 36.61 4.59 -3.04
CA ALA A 164 37.89 3.93 -2.76
C ALA A 164 39.06 4.47 -3.58
N ASP A 165 38.85 4.59 -4.90
CA ASP A 165 39.83 5.03 -5.88
C ASP A 165 39.49 6.41 -6.49
N VAL A 166 38.62 7.19 -5.84
CA VAL A 166 38.04 8.41 -6.44
C VAL A 166 39.08 9.42 -6.91
N CYS A 167 40.19 9.57 -6.16
CA CYS A 167 41.24 10.54 -6.51
C CYS A 167 41.91 10.16 -7.84
N ASP A 168 42.25 8.89 -8.02
CA ASP A 168 42.90 8.40 -9.23
C ASP A 168 41.93 8.32 -10.40
N GLN A 169 40.67 7.96 -10.13
CA GLN A 169 39.59 7.97 -11.12
C GLN A 169 39.32 9.38 -11.64
N LEU A 170 39.22 10.38 -10.77
CA LEU A 170 39.00 11.79 -11.15
C LEU A 170 40.17 12.32 -11.99
N ARG A 171 41.41 12.08 -11.55
CA ARG A 171 42.62 12.44 -12.33
C ARG A 171 42.60 11.79 -13.71
N THR A 172 42.32 10.50 -13.77
CA THR A 172 42.29 9.74 -15.03
C THR A 172 41.22 10.27 -15.96
N ALA A 173 40.01 10.50 -15.45
CA ALA A 173 38.90 11.07 -16.22
C ALA A 173 39.27 12.43 -16.82
N VAL A 174 39.83 13.34 -16.01
CA VAL A 174 40.22 14.67 -16.49
C VAL A 174 41.37 14.60 -17.49
N VAL A 175 42.39 13.77 -17.27
CA VAL A 175 43.50 13.58 -18.22
C VAL A 175 43.01 13.11 -19.58
N LEU A 176 42.09 12.15 -19.62
CA LEU A 176 41.47 11.66 -20.85
C LEU A 176 40.55 12.71 -21.49
N LEU A 177 39.97 13.59 -20.69
CA LEU A 177 39.12 14.68 -21.16
C LEU A 177 39.91 15.86 -21.78
N LEU A 178 41.15 16.13 -21.33
CA LEU A 178 41.95 17.29 -21.76
C LEU A 178 42.02 17.51 -23.29
N PRO A 179 42.20 16.46 -24.14
CA PRO A 179 42.21 16.64 -25.59
C PRO A 179 40.89 17.14 -26.17
N HIS A 180 39.77 16.90 -25.48
CA HIS A 180 38.42 17.29 -25.89
C HIS A 180 38.05 18.73 -25.46
N LEU A 181 38.70 19.26 -24.42
CA LEU A 181 38.44 20.59 -23.90
C LEU A 181 39.01 21.69 -24.80
N ASP A 182 38.39 22.88 -24.69
CA ASP A 182 38.95 24.12 -25.23
C ASP A 182 40.39 24.31 -24.73
N PRO A 183 41.35 24.61 -25.63
CA PRO A 183 42.76 24.77 -25.25
C PRO A 183 43.01 25.73 -24.09
N ALA A 184 42.20 26.79 -23.93
CA ALA A 184 42.36 27.76 -22.85
C ALA A 184 41.94 27.23 -21.47
N ALA A 185 41.16 26.15 -21.42
CA ALA A 185 40.66 25.56 -20.18
C ALA A 185 41.54 24.40 -19.66
N ARG A 186 42.42 23.82 -20.49
CA ARG A 186 43.14 22.57 -20.18
C ARG A 186 43.99 22.64 -18.92
N ASP A 187 44.84 23.66 -18.81
CA ASP A 187 45.71 23.83 -17.65
C ASP A 187 44.88 24.06 -16.37
N ALA A 188 43.82 24.87 -16.47
CA ALA A 188 42.92 25.13 -15.36
C ALA A 188 42.16 23.88 -14.90
N ALA A 189 41.71 23.04 -15.85
CA ALA A 189 41.05 21.77 -15.55
C ALA A 189 41.99 20.79 -14.85
N ALA A 190 43.23 20.65 -15.33
CA ALA A 190 44.23 19.79 -14.71
C ALA A 190 44.57 20.25 -13.28
N THR A 191 44.76 21.55 -13.05
CA THR A 191 45.00 22.09 -11.70
C THR A 191 43.80 21.88 -10.79
N ALA A 192 42.58 22.21 -11.23
CA ALA A 192 41.38 22.06 -10.41
C ALA A 192 41.09 20.58 -10.06
N ALA A 193 41.42 19.66 -10.96
CA ALA A 193 41.26 18.22 -10.72
C ALA A 193 42.22 17.70 -9.62
N GLU A 194 43.46 18.19 -9.58
CA GLU A 194 44.40 17.84 -8.51
C GLU A 194 43.94 18.40 -7.16
N GLU A 195 43.52 19.66 -7.12
CA GLU A 195 42.98 20.28 -5.89
C GLU A 195 41.73 19.54 -5.38
N ALA A 196 40.83 19.15 -6.29
CA ALA A 196 39.65 18.35 -5.95
C ALA A 196 40.02 16.96 -5.45
N ALA A 197 40.98 16.28 -6.11
CA ALA A 197 41.45 14.96 -5.69
C ALA A 197 42.10 14.99 -4.30
N ASP A 198 42.88 16.03 -3.99
CA ASP A 198 43.47 16.21 -2.66
C ASP A 198 42.39 16.48 -1.59
N ALA A 199 41.37 17.29 -1.92
CA ALA A 199 40.25 17.53 -1.01
C ALA A 199 39.42 16.26 -0.74
N LEU A 200 39.19 15.44 -1.76
CA LEU A 200 38.53 14.13 -1.63
C LEU A 200 39.35 13.16 -0.79
N ALA A 201 40.68 13.16 -0.93
CA ALA A 201 41.56 12.36 -0.08
C ALA A 201 41.46 12.80 1.39
N GLY A 202 41.47 14.11 1.65
CA GLY A 202 41.27 14.66 2.99
C GLY A 202 39.89 14.35 3.58
N TRP A 203 38.84 14.39 2.76
CA TRP A 203 37.49 13.98 3.14
C TRP A 203 37.41 12.50 3.54
N ARG A 204 37.97 11.59 2.72
CA ARG A 204 38.04 10.16 3.04
C ARG A 204 38.82 9.89 4.32
N ALA A 205 39.94 10.59 4.54
CA ALA A 205 40.71 10.46 5.78
C ALA A 205 39.89 10.87 7.01
N TRP A 206 39.17 12.00 6.91
CA TRP A 206 38.26 12.46 7.96
C TRP A 206 37.13 11.45 8.25
N LEU A 207 36.48 10.91 7.21
CA LEU A 207 35.47 9.87 7.38
C LEU A 207 36.03 8.62 8.05
N THR A 208 37.22 8.18 7.64
CA THR A 208 37.87 6.99 8.21
C THR A 208 38.19 7.17 9.69
N GLU A 209 38.70 8.35 10.08
CA GLU A 209 39.00 8.68 11.47
C GLU A 209 37.72 8.80 12.33
N GLY A 210 36.68 9.41 11.78
CA GLY A 210 35.39 9.62 12.45
C GLY A 210 34.50 8.37 12.54
N LEU A 211 34.67 7.39 11.64
CA LEU A 211 33.78 6.23 11.48
C LEU A 211 33.42 5.51 12.79
N PRO A 212 34.36 5.24 13.72
CA PRO A 212 34.04 4.57 14.99
C PRO A 212 33.09 5.38 15.89
N GLY A 213 33.03 6.71 15.72
CA GLY A 213 32.20 7.63 16.50
C GLY A 213 30.84 7.94 15.86
N PHE A 214 30.61 7.58 14.59
CA PHE A 214 29.35 7.86 13.90
C PHE A 214 28.20 7.00 14.42
N ALA A 215 27.00 7.58 14.44
CA ALA A 215 25.79 6.93 14.91
C ALA A 215 25.24 5.96 13.85
N PRO A 216 24.61 4.85 14.24
CA PRO A 216 23.94 3.97 13.29
C PRO A 216 22.73 4.67 12.65
N HIS A 217 22.36 4.21 11.46
CA HIS A 217 21.19 4.65 10.71
C HIS A 217 19.93 4.59 11.58
N ARG A 218 19.12 5.65 11.48
CA ARG A 218 17.79 5.72 12.10
C ARG A 218 16.73 5.80 11.01
N PRO A 219 15.75 4.87 11.00
CA PRO A 219 14.65 4.90 10.05
C PRO A 219 13.80 6.15 10.25
N VAL A 220 13.11 6.57 9.19
CA VAL A 220 12.21 7.74 9.22
C VAL A 220 10.99 7.49 10.11
N GLY A 221 10.51 6.25 10.19
CA GLY A 221 9.36 5.85 10.99
C GLY A 221 8.02 6.03 10.27
N PRO A 222 6.93 5.47 10.83
CA PRO A 222 5.62 5.37 10.18
C PRO A 222 4.98 6.73 9.86
N GLU A 223 5.10 7.71 10.75
CA GLU A 223 4.49 9.03 10.57
C GLU A 223 5.16 9.80 9.42
N ALA A 224 6.50 9.90 9.46
CA ALA A 224 7.29 10.54 8.43
C ALA A 224 7.14 9.85 7.07
N PHE A 225 7.13 8.51 7.06
CA PHE A 225 6.91 7.77 5.83
C PHE A 225 5.49 7.94 5.29
N GLY A 226 4.47 7.98 6.17
CA GLY A 226 3.10 8.34 5.79
C GLY A 226 3.02 9.74 5.16
N PHE A 227 3.77 10.72 5.67
CA PHE A 227 3.88 12.04 5.06
C PHE A 227 4.43 11.94 3.62
N PHE A 228 5.51 11.17 3.39
CA PHE A 228 6.00 10.93 2.04
C PHE A 228 4.92 10.30 1.14
N LEU A 229 4.32 9.19 1.57
CA LEU A 229 3.34 8.46 0.78
C LEU A 229 2.15 9.35 0.38
N HIS A 230 1.63 10.15 1.32
CA HIS A 230 0.33 10.80 1.15
C HIS A 230 0.39 12.30 0.83
N ARG A 231 1.50 12.98 1.14
CA ARG A 231 1.69 14.41 0.81
C ARG A 231 2.68 14.63 -0.33
N VAL A 232 3.67 13.76 -0.50
CA VAL A 232 4.64 13.85 -1.60
C VAL A 232 4.14 13.06 -2.81
N ALA A 233 4.02 11.74 -2.66
CA ALA A 233 3.65 10.83 -3.75
C ALA A 233 2.14 10.76 -4.03
N LEU A 234 1.31 11.29 -3.11
CA LEU A 234 -0.17 11.30 -3.18
C LEU A 234 -0.78 9.90 -3.39
N LEU A 235 -0.20 8.89 -2.74
CA LEU A 235 -0.65 7.50 -2.79
C LEU A 235 -1.92 7.28 -1.95
N PRO A 236 -2.91 6.53 -2.46
CA PRO A 236 -4.19 6.31 -1.78
C PRO A 236 -4.22 5.06 -0.88
N TRP A 237 -3.05 4.56 -0.46
CA TRP A 237 -2.91 3.29 0.26
C TRP A 237 -1.98 3.40 1.46
N SER A 238 -2.41 2.84 2.58
CA SER A 238 -1.57 2.63 3.76
C SER A 238 -0.38 1.71 3.46
N THR A 239 0.64 1.71 4.31
CA THR A 239 1.80 0.81 4.20
C THR A 239 1.41 -0.66 4.19
N ALA A 240 0.38 -1.06 4.97
CA ALA A 240 -0.14 -2.42 4.98
C ALA A 240 -0.76 -2.82 3.63
N GLU A 241 -1.52 -1.90 3.01
CA GLU A 241 -2.08 -2.13 1.67
C GLU A 241 -0.98 -2.19 0.60
N ILE A 242 0.03 -1.33 0.68
CA ILE A 242 1.20 -1.35 -0.22
C ILE A 242 1.94 -2.69 -0.12
N LEU A 243 2.19 -3.19 1.09
CA LEU A 243 2.82 -4.49 1.31
C LEU A 243 1.97 -5.65 0.77
N ALA A 244 0.65 -5.60 0.95
CA ALA A 244 -0.26 -6.61 0.41
C ALA A 244 -0.25 -6.64 -1.13
N LEU A 245 -0.23 -5.46 -1.77
CA LEU A 245 -0.11 -5.32 -3.22
C LEU A 245 1.22 -5.88 -3.72
N ALA A 246 2.32 -5.59 -3.03
CA ALA A 246 3.64 -6.10 -3.38
C ALA A 246 3.73 -7.63 -3.30
N ALA A 247 3.19 -8.21 -2.21
CA ALA A 247 3.15 -9.65 -2.04
C ALA A 247 2.36 -10.34 -3.17
N GLN A 248 1.20 -9.80 -3.53
CA GLN A 248 0.40 -10.32 -4.65
C GLN A 248 1.18 -10.27 -5.98
N GLU A 249 1.89 -9.18 -6.24
CA GLU A 249 2.65 -9.01 -7.48
C GLU A 249 3.91 -9.89 -7.54
N ARG A 250 4.56 -10.14 -6.39
CA ARG A 250 5.64 -11.12 -6.28
C ARG A 250 5.14 -12.52 -6.63
N ASP A 251 4.06 -12.96 -6.00
CA ASP A 251 3.49 -14.30 -6.22
C ASP A 251 3.07 -14.48 -7.70
N ARG A 252 2.55 -13.42 -8.32
CA ARG A 252 2.21 -13.40 -9.75
C ARG A 252 3.44 -13.54 -10.64
N ALA A 253 4.51 -12.79 -10.36
CA ALA A 253 5.76 -12.85 -11.11
C ALA A 253 6.43 -14.23 -10.99
N GLU A 254 6.44 -14.83 -9.80
CA GLU A 254 6.95 -16.18 -9.56
C GLU A 254 6.18 -17.24 -10.36
N ALA A 255 4.84 -17.18 -10.33
CA ALA A 255 4.00 -18.06 -11.12
C ALA A 255 4.30 -17.93 -12.62
N PHE A 256 4.47 -16.70 -13.13
CA PHE A 256 4.78 -16.46 -14.53
C PHE A 256 6.16 -16.97 -14.94
N GLU A 257 7.19 -16.83 -14.10
CA GLU A 257 8.50 -17.41 -14.36
C GLU A 257 8.42 -18.95 -14.43
N LEU A 258 7.65 -19.58 -13.55
CA LEU A 258 7.41 -21.03 -13.58
C LEU A 258 6.68 -21.47 -14.85
N PHE A 259 5.66 -20.71 -15.28
CA PHE A 259 4.94 -21.00 -16.53
C PHE A 259 5.84 -20.84 -17.75
N GLU A 260 6.70 -19.82 -17.77
CA GLU A 260 7.65 -19.61 -18.87
C GLU A 260 8.70 -20.73 -18.92
N ARG A 261 9.23 -21.14 -17.77
CA ARG A 261 10.14 -22.29 -17.68
C ARG A 261 9.48 -23.58 -18.14
N ALA A 262 8.21 -23.81 -17.79
CA ALA A 262 7.47 -24.97 -18.26
C ALA A 262 7.18 -24.92 -19.77
N ARG A 263 6.94 -23.73 -20.31
CA ARG A 263 6.66 -23.49 -21.73
C ARG A 263 7.90 -23.63 -22.62
N SER A 264 9.03 -23.09 -22.18
CA SER A 264 10.21 -22.87 -23.04
C SER A 264 11.48 -23.57 -22.55
N GLY A 265 11.45 -24.19 -21.37
CA GLY A 265 12.64 -24.74 -20.73
C GLY A 265 13.48 -23.67 -20.01
N PRO A 266 14.69 -24.03 -19.54
CA PRO A 266 15.60 -23.06 -18.93
C PRO A 266 16.08 -22.01 -19.95
N PRO A 267 16.27 -20.75 -19.55
CA PRO A 267 16.74 -19.70 -20.45
C PRO A 267 18.16 -19.97 -20.95
N GLU A 268 18.37 -19.88 -22.27
CA GLU A 268 19.69 -19.93 -22.90
C GLU A 268 20.18 -18.52 -23.19
N TRP A 269 21.40 -18.20 -22.76
CA TRP A 269 22.00 -16.89 -22.97
C TRP A 269 22.83 -16.88 -24.26
N PRO A 270 22.59 -15.93 -25.18
CA PRO A 270 23.45 -15.76 -26.35
C PRO A 270 24.85 -15.27 -25.94
N PRO A 271 25.87 -15.45 -26.80
CA PRO A 271 27.16 -14.81 -26.59
C PRO A 271 27.00 -13.28 -26.57
N PRO A 272 27.80 -12.56 -25.76
CA PRO A 272 27.76 -11.10 -25.77
C PRO A 272 28.19 -10.55 -27.14
N PRO A 273 27.75 -9.33 -27.50
CA PRO A 273 28.23 -8.63 -28.70
C PRO A 273 29.76 -8.55 -28.74
N ALA A 274 30.38 -8.53 -29.94
CA ALA A 274 31.84 -8.53 -30.05
C ALA A 274 32.46 -7.17 -29.74
N SER A 275 31.68 -6.08 -29.78
CA SER A 275 32.14 -4.73 -29.41
C SER A 275 30.98 -3.84 -28.97
N ALA A 276 31.29 -2.76 -28.25
CA ALA A 276 30.30 -1.75 -27.88
C ALA A 276 29.66 -1.08 -29.11
N GLN A 277 30.39 -0.99 -30.23
CA GLN A 277 29.86 -0.47 -31.50
C GLN A 277 28.82 -1.41 -32.11
N GLU A 278 29.05 -2.72 -32.04
CA GLU A 278 28.08 -3.72 -32.48
C GLU A 278 26.82 -3.68 -31.61
N GLN A 279 26.97 -3.62 -30.29
CA GLN A 279 25.83 -3.47 -29.37
C GLN A 279 25.04 -2.20 -29.67
N SER A 280 25.71 -1.04 -29.81
CA SER A 280 25.08 0.23 -30.17
C SER A 280 24.28 0.17 -31.48
N ALA A 281 24.78 -0.55 -32.49
CA ALA A 281 24.06 -0.75 -33.75
C ALA A 281 22.81 -1.64 -33.57
N ALA A 282 22.89 -2.69 -32.76
CA ALA A 282 21.76 -3.56 -32.43
C ALA A 282 20.68 -2.81 -31.63
N GLU A 283 21.08 -2.02 -30.63
CA GLU A 283 20.21 -1.12 -29.85
C GLU A 283 19.44 -0.14 -30.75
N ARG A 284 20.12 0.46 -31.73
CA ARG A 284 19.48 1.35 -32.71
C ARG A 284 18.43 0.64 -33.55
N ALA A 285 18.66 -0.62 -33.94
CA ALA A 285 17.69 -1.38 -34.71
C ALA A 285 16.48 -1.77 -33.85
N ALA A 286 16.72 -2.22 -32.62
CA ALA A 286 15.70 -2.58 -31.65
C ALA A 286 14.83 -1.38 -31.25
N GLU A 287 15.40 -0.17 -31.15
CA GLU A 287 14.64 1.03 -30.82
C GLU A 287 13.58 1.34 -31.89
N LEU A 288 13.94 1.18 -33.17
CA LEU A 288 13.01 1.33 -34.28
C LEU A 288 11.96 0.22 -34.30
N GLU A 289 12.33 -1.02 -33.95
CA GLU A 289 11.41 -2.15 -33.82
C GLU A 289 10.34 -1.89 -32.75
N VAL A 290 10.76 -1.47 -31.55
CA VAL A 290 9.84 -1.17 -30.43
C VAL A 290 8.86 -0.06 -30.82
N ARG A 291 9.32 1.00 -31.48
CA ARG A 291 8.45 2.07 -31.97
C ARG A 291 7.44 1.60 -33.00
N ALA A 292 7.92 0.84 -34.00
CA ALA A 292 7.05 0.27 -35.01
C ALA A 292 6.01 -0.68 -34.39
N PHE A 293 6.39 -1.40 -33.33
CA PHE A 293 5.49 -2.25 -32.56
C PHE A 293 4.38 -1.45 -31.87
N TYR A 294 4.71 -0.34 -31.20
CA TYR A 294 3.68 0.52 -30.57
C TYR A 294 2.64 1.01 -31.58
N GLU A 295 3.09 1.51 -32.73
CA GLU A 295 2.21 2.00 -33.80
C GLU A 295 1.36 0.87 -34.40
N ALA A 296 1.98 -0.26 -34.73
CA ALA A 296 1.30 -1.40 -35.36
C ALA A 296 0.25 -2.04 -34.46
N ARG A 297 0.42 -1.97 -33.14
CA ARG A 297 -0.52 -2.52 -32.16
C ARG A 297 -1.51 -1.48 -31.60
N GLY A 298 -1.40 -0.22 -32.02
CA GLY A 298 -2.24 0.86 -31.48
C GLY A 298 -2.05 1.04 -29.98
N LEU A 299 -0.81 0.95 -29.49
CA LEU A 299 -0.50 1.04 -28.06
C LEU A 299 -0.13 2.45 -27.65
N LEU A 300 0.79 3.10 -28.36
CA LEU A 300 1.31 4.44 -28.03
C LEU A 300 1.74 5.16 -29.30
N SER A 301 1.43 6.44 -29.43
CA SER A 301 1.85 7.24 -30.58
C SER A 301 3.35 7.50 -30.61
N GLN A 302 3.93 7.51 -31.81
CA GLN A 302 5.33 7.83 -32.08
C GLN A 302 5.39 9.04 -33.02
N PRO A 303 5.14 10.26 -32.52
CA PRO A 303 5.04 11.45 -33.36
C PRO A 303 6.39 11.78 -34.02
N PRO A 304 6.39 12.36 -35.24
CA PRO A 304 7.62 12.57 -36.01
C PRO A 304 8.62 13.56 -35.37
N GLU A 305 8.16 14.43 -34.49
CA GLU A 305 8.99 15.32 -33.67
C GLU A 305 9.72 14.62 -32.52
N LEU A 306 9.31 13.40 -32.14
CA LEU A 306 9.98 12.61 -31.12
C LEU A 306 11.28 12.05 -31.70
N ARG A 307 12.41 12.53 -31.17
CA ARG A 307 13.75 12.06 -31.54
C ARG A 307 14.02 10.69 -30.95
N HIS A 308 15.22 10.15 -31.14
CA HIS A 308 15.53 8.77 -30.81
C HIS A 308 16.24 8.63 -29.47
N TYR A 309 16.02 7.49 -28.82
CA TYR A 309 16.85 7.03 -27.71
C TYR A 309 18.03 6.24 -28.28
N ARG A 310 19.26 6.63 -27.93
CA ARG A 310 20.51 6.12 -28.53
C ARG A 310 21.46 5.61 -27.47
N ASN A 311 21.72 4.31 -27.51
CA ASN A 311 22.80 3.68 -26.77
C ASN A 311 24.12 3.82 -27.55
N LEU A 312 25.13 4.47 -26.97
CA LEU A 312 26.45 4.74 -27.56
C LEU A 312 27.57 4.01 -26.80
N PRO A 313 28.72 3.71 -27.42
CA PRO A 313 29.91 3.30 -26.69
C PRO A 313 30.31 4.38 -25.67
N ARG A 314 30.61 3.96 -24.43
CA ARG A 314 31.02 4.90 -23.38
C ARG A 314 32.36 5.58 -23.74
N PRO A 315 32.45 6.93 -23.64
CA PRO A 315 33.72 7.64 -23.77
C PRO A 315 34.72 7.22 -22.69
N ASP A 316 36.00 7.22 -23.03
CA ASP A 316 37.09 6.84 -22.14
C ASP A 316 37.22 7.78 -20.93
N TYR A 317 36.97 9.08 -21.10
CA TYR A 317 36.96 10.05 -20.01
C TYR A 317 35.80 9.85 -19.02
N LEU A 318 34.74 9.15 -19.41
CA LEU A 318 33.57 8.90 -18.55
C LEU A 318 33.71 7.59 -17.75
N GLU A 319 34.42 6.61 -18.31
CA GLU A 319 34.58 5.27 -17.75
C GLU A 319 35.09 5.21 -16.29
N PRO A 320 36.07 6.05 -15.85
CA PRO A 320 36.54 6.04 -14.47
C PRO A 320 35.48 6.47 -13.44
N LEU A 321 34.47 7.22 -13.87
CA LEU A 321 33.45 7.84 -13.03
C LEU A 321 32.07 7.16 -13.12
N ARG A 322 31.97 6.02 -13.80
CA ARG A 322 30.71 5.30 -14.08
C ARG A 322 29.90 4.88 -12.84
N TRP A 323 30.52 4.82 -11.67
CA TRP A 323 29.89 4.39 -10.42
C TRP A 323 29.00 5.48 -9.80
N LEU A 324 29.04 6.72 -10.32
CA LEU A 324 28.30 7.87 -9.79
C LEU A 324 26.81 7.92 -10.19
N GLY A 325 26.31 6.90 -10.87
CA GLY A 325 24.91 6.75 -11.24
C GLY A 325 24.71 6.37 -12.71
N VAL A 326 23.46 6.40 -13.14
CA VAL A 326 23.05 6.03 -14.49
C VAL A 326 23.72 6.90 -15.57
N SER A 327 24.08 6.30 -16.70
CA SER A 327 24.84 6.95 -17.78
C SER A 327 23.93 7.60 -18.84
N ASP A 328 22.77 8.12 -18.45
CA ASP A 328 21.65 8.44 -19.35
C ASP A 328 21.41 9.93 -19.61
N ASP A 329 22.01 10.52 -20.63
CA ASP A 329 21.66 11.88 -21.10
C ASP A 329 20.34 11.93 -21.91
N LEU A 330 19.24 11.86 -21.16
CA LEU A 330 17.81 11.98 -21.51
C LEU A 330 17.47 13.01 -22.61
N THR A 331 17.03 14.16 -22.12
CA THR A 331 16.63 15.35 -22.87
C THR A 331 16.28 16.40 -21.82
N ASP A 332 16.09 17.65 -22.22
CA ASP A 332 15.54 18.70 -21.38
C ASP A 332 14.66 19.66 -22.19
N GLU A 333 14.13 20.71 -21.55
CA GLU A 333 13.27 21.73 -22.17
C GLU A 333 13.93 22.49 -23.33
N HIS A 334 15.25 22.40 -23.49
CA HIS A 334 16.02 23.08 -24.54
C HIS A 334 16.57 22.13 -25.62
N ARG A 335 16.47 20.81 -25.42
CA ARG A 335 17.07 19.79 -26.32
C ARG A 335 16.06 18.82 -26.95
N LEU A 336 14.79 19.20 -27.02
CA LEU A 336 13.71 18.37 -27.57
C LEU A 336 13.84 18.03 -29.06
N ASP A 337 14.76 18.67 -29.78
CA ASP A 337 15.09 18.41 -31.17
C ASP A 337 16.33 17.52 -31.34
N GLN A 338 16.90 17.01 -30.25
CA GLN A 338 18.08 16.12 -30.21
C GLN A 338 17.71 14.70 -29.78
N ASP A 339 18.53 13.72 -30.19
CA ASP A 339 18.44 12.34 -29.69
C ASP A 339 18.85 12.31 -28.21
N GLY A 340 18.14 11.51 -27.40
CA GLY A 340 18.57 11.16 -26.06
C GLY A 340 19.64 10.08 -26.10
N VAL A 341 20.58 10.12 -25.17
CA VAL A 341 21.79 9.29 -25.19
C VAL A 341 21.92 8.48 -23.91
N SER A 342 22.28 7.22 -24.03
CA SER A 342 22.77 6.37 -22.96
C SER A 342 24.08 5.71 -23.38
N TYR A 343 24.86 5.20 -22.41
CA TYR A 343 26.16 4.59 -22.68
C TYR A 343 26.23 3.13 -22.27
N VAL A 344 26.58 2.26 -23.23
CA VAL A 344 26.76 0.83 -22.98
C VAL A 344 28.14 0.54 -22.40
N PRO A 345 28.25 -0.39 -21.43
CA PRO A 345 29.53 -0.90 -20.98
C PRO A 345 30.21 -1.71 -22.08
N VAL A 346 31.51 -1.99 -21.91
CA VAL A 346 32.23 -2.92 -22.78
C VAL A 346 31.57 -4.30 -22.68
N PRO A 347 31.11 -4.89 -23.80
CA PRO A 347 30.49 -6.21 -23.77
C PRO A 347 31.43 -7.30 -23.25
N GLY A 348 30.90 -8.24 -22.46
CA GLY A 348 31.69 -9.33 -21.92
C GLY A 348 30.85 -10.36 -21.14
N PRO A 349 31.45 -11.50 -20.79
CA PRO A 349 30.76 -12.56 -20.03
C PRO A 349 30.45 -12.15 -18.59
N ASP A 350 31.21 -11.20 -18.03
CA ASP A 350 31.13 -10.77 -16.64
C ASP A 350 30.26 -9.51 -16.46
N LEU A 351 29.43 -9.17 -17.45
CA LEU A 351 28.50 -8.06 -17.32
C LEU A 351 27.51 -8.31 -16.17
N PRO A 352 27.22 -7.28 -15.34
CA PRO A 352 26.12 -7.34 -14.38
C PRO A 352 24.80 -7.70 -15.06
N TYR A 353 23.90 -8.32 -14.30
CA TYR A 353 22.68 -8.96 -14.84
C TYR A 353 21.87 -8.07 -15.79
N PHE A 354 21.60 -6.82 -15.42
CA PHE A 354 20.86 -5.86 -16.26
C PHE A 354 21.58 -5.53 -17.57
N TYR A 355 22.88 -5.24 -17.52
CA TYR A 355 23.66 -4.97 -18.73
C TYR A 355 23.77 -6.21 -19.63
N ARG A 356 23.86 -7.40 -19.03
CA ARG A 356 23.86 -8.67 -19.76
C ARG A 356 22.52 -8.93 -20.44
N ALA A 357 21.41 -8.60 -19.77
CA ALA A 357 20.07 -8.70 -20.34
C ALA A 357 19.92 -7.79 -21.57
N ASN A 358 20.30 -6.52 -21.45
CA ASN A 358 20.25 -5.55 -22.55
C ASN A 358 21.20 -5.95 -23.70
N ALA A 359 22.39 -6.47 -23.39
CA ALA A 359 23.31 -6.97 -24.42
C ALA A 359 22.78 -8.23 -25.14
N ALA A 360 21.99 -9.07 -24.46
CA ALA A 360 21.40 -10.29 -25.04
C ALA A 360 20.18 -9.98 -25.92
N ASP A 361 19.33 -9.06 -25.49
CA ASP A 361 18.20 -8.53 -26.26
C ASP A 361 18.00 -7.04 -25.91
N PRO A 362 18.48 -6.10 -26.76
CA PRO A 362 18.39 -4.66 -26.53
C PRO A 362 16.99 -4.14 -26.21
N ARG A 363 15.96 -4.82 -26.73
CA ARG A 363 14.56 -4.46 -26.49
C ARG A 363 14.23 -4.48 -24.99
N ALA A 364 14.89 -5.30 -24.18
CA ALA A 364 14.67 -5.39 -22.73
C ALA A 364 14.98 -4.07 -22.00
N GLY A 365 16.05 -3.37 -22.39
CA GLY A 365 16.39 -2.06 -21.84
C GLY A 365 15.53 -0.95 -22.43
N ILE A 366 15.25 -1.00 -23.74
CA ILE A 366 14.51 0.05 -24.46
C ILE A 366 13.07 0.20 -23.96
N ILE A 367 12.41 -0.90 -23.60
CA ILE A 367 11.03 -0.85 -23.05
C ILE A 367 10.95 -0.22 -21.64
N HIS A 368 12.08 0.05 -20.99
CA HIS A 368 12.16 0.76 -19.71
C HIS A 368 12.87 2.12 -19.87
N GLU A 369 14.16 2.12 -20.20
CA GLU A 369 14.96 3.35 -20.31
C GLU A 369 14.56 4.21 -21.53
N GLY A 370 14.21 3.55 -22.63
CA GLY A 370 13.65 4.26 -23.78
C GLY A 370 12.31 4.90 -23.47
N VAL A 371 11.54 4.35 -22.53
CA VAL A 371 10.27 4.94 -22.07
C VAL A 371 10.52 6.19 -21.24
N HIS A 372 11.52 6.19 -20.36
CA HIS A 372 11.94 7.38 -19.63
C HIS A 372 12.27 8.54 -20.58
N TYR A 373 13.03 8.27 -21.65
CA TYR A 373 13.27 9.26 -22.70
C TYR A 373 11.99 9.74 -23.37
N GLN A 374 11.13 8.81 -23.83
CA GLN A 374 9.88 9.15 -24.53
C GLN A 374 8.95 9.99 -23.66
N GLN A 375 8.80 9.61 -22.39
CA GLN A 375 8.01 10.34 -21.41
C GLN A 375 8.56 11.75 -21.21
N LEU A 376 9.85 11.91 -20.92
CA LEU A 376 10.44 13.24 -20.75
C LEU A 376 10.26 14.13 -21.98
N ALA A 377 10.54 13.59 -23.18
CA ALA A 377 10.40 14.34 -24.43
C ALA A 377 8.97 14.81 -24.69
N LEU A 378 7.96 14.03 -24.30
CA LEU A 378 6.54 14.40 -24.41
C LEU A 378 6.13 15.38 -23.32
N THR A 379 6.51 15.11 -22.07
CA THR A 379 6.18 15.95 -20.91
C THR A 379 6.77 17.35 -21.04
N TRP A 380 8.01 17.51 -21.51
CA TRP A 380 8.59 18.84 -21.77
C TRP A 380 7.85 19.65 -22.83
N ARG A 381 7.09 19.00 -23.72
CA ARG A 381 6.22 19.65 -24.72
C ARG A 381 4.83 19.98 -24.18
N HIS A 382 4.49 19.54 -22.97
CA HIS A 382 3.17 19.75 -22.39
C HIS A 382 2.82 21.25 -22.34
N PRO A 383 1.62 21.68 -22.77
CA PRO A 383 1.28 23.10 -22.83
C PRO A 383 1.21 23.79 -21.46
N ASP A 384 0.90 23.05 -20.40
CA ASP A 384 0.97 23.52 -19.01
C ASP A 384 2.38 23.31 -18.45
N PRO A 385 3.09 24.37 -18.01
CA PRO A 385 4.42 24.27 -17.41
C PRO A 385 4.47 23.45 -16.12
N ALA A 386 3.38 23.30 -15.37
CA ALA A 386 3.38 22.54 -14.13
C ALA A 386 3.69 21.05 -14.38
N HIS A 387 3.16 20.48 -15.46
CA HIS A 387 3.40 19.08 -15.84
C HIS A 387 4.85 18.81 -16.25
N ARG A 388 5.59 19.85 -16.64
CA ARG A 388 6.98 19.73 -17.13
C ARG A 388 7.99 19.43 -16.03
N ARG A 389 7.57 19.29 -14.77
CA ARG A 389 8.46 19.27 -13.60
C ARG A 389 8.37 17.93 -12.87
N PHE A 390 9.41 17.61 -12.11
CA PHE A 390 9.50 16.37 -11.35
C PHE A 390 8.99 16.56 -9.92
N TYR A 391 8.13 15.65 -9.45
CA TYR A 391 7.54 15.70 -8.12
C TYR A 391 7.98 14.51 -7.26
N ASP A 392 7.94 13.32 -7.84
CA ASP A 392 8.23 12.03 -7.22
C ASP A 392 8.47 10.97 -8.32
N SER A 393 9.10 9.84 -7.97
CA SER A 393 9.48 8.78 -8.91
C SER A 393 8.37 7.74 -9.18
N VAL A 394 7.26 7.74 -8.42
CA VAL A 394 6.17 6.76 -8.64
C VAL A 394 5.62 6.83 -10.07
N PRO A 395 5.37 8.02 -10.67
CA PRO A 395 4.81 8.11 -12.01
C PRO A 395 5.74 7.62 -13.12
N ASN A 396 6.99 8.09 -13.17
CA ASN A 396 7.93 7.73 -14.23
C ASN A 396 8.35 6.26 -14.16
N GLU A 397 8.73 5.78 -12.97
CA GLU A 397 9.07 4.36 -12.82
C GLU A 397 7.86 3.45 -12.99
N GLY A 398 6.69 3.90 -12.53
CA GLY A 398 5.43 3.19 -12.72
C GLY A 398 5.05 3.03 -14.18
N ILE A 399 5.20 4.08 -14.99
CA ILE A 399 4.90 4.07 -16.42
C ILE A 399 5.90 3.20 -17.20
N ALA A 400 7.21 3.33 -16.93
CA ALA A 400 8.23 2.50 -17.55
C ALA A 400 8.03 1.02 -17.23
N PHE A 401 7.77 0.69 -15.96
CA PHE A 401 7.56 -0.70 -15.55
C PHE A 401 6.19 -1.27 -15.97
N TYR A 402 5.16 -0.43 -16.08
CA TYR A 402 3.90 -0.80 -16.75
C TYR A 402 4.15 -1.18 -18.22
N ASN A 403 4.95 -0.39 -18.93
CA ASN A 403 5.24 -0.61 -20.34
C ASN A 403 5.96 -1.93 -20.60
N GLU A 404 6.89 -2.34 -19.71
CA GLU A 404 7.53 -3.65 -19.78
C GLU A 404 6.52 -4.80 -19.84
N GLU A 405 5.53 -4.77 -18.95
CA GLU A 405 4.50 -5.80 -18.93
C GLU A 405 3.52 -5.63 -20.10
N MET A 406 3.12 -4.41 -20.44
CA MET A 406 2.20 -4.16 -21.56
C MET A 406 2.78 -4.71 -22.87
N THR A 407 4.04 -4.42 -23.18
CA THR A 407 4.70 -4.88 -24.41
C THR A 407 4.90 -6.39 -24.41
N LEU A 408 5.21 -6.98 -23.25
CA LEU A 408 5.25 -8.42 -23.06
C LEU A 408 3.90 -9.08 -23.38
N GLN A 409 2.79 -8.58 -22.79
CA GLN A 409 1.45 -9.10 -23.01
C GLN A 409 0.94 -8.86 -24.44
N ALA A 410 1.33 -7.74 -25.05
CA ALA A 410 1.07 -7.47 -26.45
C ALA A 410 1.90 -8.39 -27.37
N GLY A 411 2.90 -9.11 -26.87
CA GLY A 411 3.64 -10.10 -27.65
C GLY A 411 4.82 -9.54 -28.43
N LEU A 412 5.46 -8.46 -27.94
CA LEU A 412 6.77 -8.00 -28.44
C LEU A 412 7.82 -9.12 -28.35
N PHE A 413 7.75 -9.93 -27.29
CA PHE A 413 8.69 -11.01 -27.00
C PHE A 413 8.13 -12.41 -27.29
N ALA A 414 7.18 -12.55 -28.23
CA ALA A 414 6.55 -13.84 -28.51
C ALA A 414 7.55 -14.93 -28.93
N ASP A 415 8.64 -14.54 -29.59
CA ASP A 415 9.73 -15.38 -30.10
C ASP A 415 11.01 -15.32 -29.23
N ALA A 416 11.00 -14.57 -28.14
CA ALA A 416 12.18 -14.34 -27.27
C ALA A 416 11.96 -14.92 -25.85
N PRO A 417 12.07 -16.24 -25.65
CA PRO A 417 11.83 -16.88 -24.34
C PRO A 417 12.77 -16.39 -23.23
N LEU A 418 14.04 -16.12 -23.55
CA LEU A 418 14.99 -15.52 -22.61
C LEU A 418 14.46 -14.18 -22.08
N THR A 419 14.06 -13.28 -22.99
CA THR A 419 13.60 -11.94 -22.63
C THR A 419 12.31 -11.98 -21.82
N ARG A 420 11.37 -12.88 -22.13
CA ARG A 420 10.18 -13.09 -21.28
C ARG A 420 10.56 -13.50 -19.86
N ALA A 421 11.47 -14.46 -19.71
CA ALA A 421 11.94 -14.90 -18.39
C ALA A 421 12.66 -13.77 -17.63
N ILE A 422 13.43 -12.93 -18.32
CA ILE A 422 14.08 -11.74 -17.74
C ILE A 422 13.02 -10.74 -17.25
N VAL A 423 12.00 -10.42 -18.03
CA VAL A 423 10.94 -9.48 -17.61
C VAL A 423 10.19 -10.00 -16.39
N TYR A 424 9.88 -11.30 -16.31
CA TYR A 424 9.29 -11.89 -15.09
C TYR A 424 10.22 -11.82 -13.88
N ASN A 425 11.53 -12.01 -14.07
CA ASN A 425 12.52 -11.83 -13.01
C ASN A 425 12.57 -10.38 -12.50
N PHE A 426 12.58 -9.40 -13.42
CA PHE A 426 12.50 -7.98 -13.06
C PHE A 426 11.21 -7.65 -12.31
N MET A 427 10.09 -8.28 -12.69
CA MET A 427 8.84 -8.12 -11.96
C MET A 427 8.95 -8.59 -10.51
N ARG A 428 9.55 -9.76 -10.29
CA ARG A 428 9.77 -10.29 -8.93
C ARG A 428 10.68 -9.36 -8.13
N LEU A 429 11.80 -8.92 -8.71
CA LEU A 429 12.74 -8.01 -8.02
C LEU A 429 12.06 -6.71 -7.59
N ARG A 430 11.33 -6.04 -8.49
CA ARG A 430 10.66 -4.77 -8.18
C ARG A 430 9.51 -4.91 -7.18
N ALA A 431 8.86 -6.08 -7.10
CA ALA A 431 7.93 -6.37 -6.02
C ALA A 431 8.64 -6.53 -4.66
N ILE A 432 9.80 -7.20 -4.62
CA ILE A 432 10.60 -7.35 -3.40
C ILE A 432 11.15 -5.99 -2.92
N ARG A 433 11.54 -5.10 -3.84
CA ARG A 433 12.00 -3.74 -3.49
C ARG A 433 10.97 -2.97 -2.68
N VAL A 434 9.67 -3.13 -2.96
CA VAL A 434 8.60 -2.51 -2.16
C VAL A 434 8.66 -3.00 -0.71
N GLU A 435 8.78 -4.32 -0.50
CA GLU A 435 8.83 -4.89 0.84
C GLU A 435 10.06 -4.39 1.62
N VAL A 436 11.22 -4.34 0.96
CA VAL A 436 12.46 -3.86 1.56
C VAL A 436 12.37 -2.38 1.93
N ASP A 437 11.95 -1.53 1.00
CA ASP A 437 11.86 -0.08 1.17
C ASP A 437 10.88 0.30 2.29
N VAL A 438 9.66 -0.27 2.27
CA VAL A 438 8.65 -0.01 3.30
C VAL A 438 9.14 -0.47 4.68
N ARG A 439 9.71 -1.67 4.79
CA ARG A 439 10.16 -2.19 6.10
C ARG A 439 11.36 -1.44 6.65
N LEU A 440 12.28 -1.00 5.80
CA LEU A 440 13.38 -0.11 6.17
C LEU A 440 12.84 1.24 6.68
N ALA A 441 11.91 1.85 5.94
CA ALA A 441 11.32 3.13 6.33
C ALA A 441 10.58 3.06 7.67
N LEU A 442 9.88 1.96 7.93
CA LEU A 442 9.15 1.71 9.18
C LEU A 442 10.07 1.32 10.36
N GLY A 443 11.32 0.94 10.09
CA GLY A 443 12.25 0.45 11.11
C GLY A 443 11.99 -1.00 11.54
N GLU A 444 11.30 -1.79 10.72
CA GLU A 444 11.04 -3.21 10.98
C GLU A 444 12.27 -4.08 10.68
N ILE A 445 13.12 -3.62 9.75
CA ILE A 445 14.41 -4.22 9.41
C ILE A 445 15.49 -3.14 9.34
N ASP A 446 16.73 -3.50 9.63
CA ASP A 446 17.90 -2.64 9.40
C ASP A 446 18.51 -2.89 8.00
N ILE A 447 19.51 -2.10 7.62
CA ILE A 447 20.17 -2.20 6.30
C ILE A 447 20.74 -3.60 6.07
N ASP A 448 21.40 -4.19 7.07
CA ASP A 448 21.98 -5.54 6.94
C ASP A 448 20.89 -6.62 6.86
N GLY A 449 19.76 -6.44 7.54
CA GLY A 449 18.58 -7.30 7.44
C GLY A 449 17.92 -7.24 6.08
N ALA A 450 17.77 -6.04 5.52
CA ALA A 450 17.32 -5.82 4.15
C ALA A 450 18.27 -6.45 3.12
N ALA A 451 19.57 -6.30 3.29
CA ALA A 451 20.58 -6.92 2.42
C ALA A 451 20.48 -8.44 2.42
N ARG A 452 20.32 -9.07 3.61
CA ARG A 452 20.09 -10.52 3.72
C ARG A 452 18.79 -10.93 3.04
N MET A 453 17.70 -10.19 3.24
CA MET A 453 16.42 -10.46 2.59
C MET A 453 16.55 -10.40 1.06
N LEU A 454 17.22 -9.39 0.50
CA LEU A 454 17.47 -9.27 -0.94
C LEU A 454 18.32 -10.45 -1.45
N HIS A 455 19.41 -10.79 -0.76
CA HIS A 455 20.30 -11.90 -1.11
C HIS A 455 19.59 -13.27 -1.11
N GLU A 456 18.66 -13.48 -0.18
CA GLU A 456 17.89 -14.74 -0.08
C GLU A 456 16.81 -14.86 -1.15
N LEU A 457 16.19 -13.75 -1.55
CA LEU A 457 15.06 -13.74 -2.47
C LEU A 457 15.46 -13.53 -3.94
N VAL A 458 16.64 -12.97 -4.19
CA VAL A 458 17.15 -12.63 -5.52
C VAL A 458 18.61 -13.06 -5.63
N PRO A 459 19.07 -13.60 -6.77
CA PRO A 459 20.46 -14.05 -6.95
C PRO A 459 21.43 -12.86 -7.13
N VAL A 460 21.60 -12.08 -6.07
CA VAL A 460 22.54 -10.95 -5.95
C VAL A 460 23.50 -11.25 -4.81
N ASP A 461 24.77 -10.85 -4.88
CA ASP A 461 25.70 -11.00 -3.75
C ASP A 461 25.36 -10.04 -2.60
N LEU A 462 25.91 -10.32 -1.41
CA LEU A 462 25.54 -9.58 -0.20
C LEU A 462 26.03 -8.13 -0.22
N ASP A 463 27.15 -7.83 -0.88
CA ASP A 463 27.70 -6.46 -0.93
C ASP A 463 26.80 -5.59 -1.82
N THR A 464 26.48 -6.06 -3.02
CA THR A 464 25.51 -5.39 -3.91
C THR A 464 24.13 -5.23 -3.24
N ALA A 465 23.66 -6.27 -2.53
CA ALA A 465 22.40 -6.20 -1.77
C ALA A 465 22.43 -5.16 -0.65
N ARG A 466 23.60 -4.97 0.00
CA ARG A 466 23.78 -3.98 1.07
C ARG A 466 23.81 -2.56 0.52
N GLU A 467 24.45 -2.34 -0.61
CA GLU A 467 24.41 -1.06 -1.33
C GLU A 467 22.98 -0.68 -1.70
N GLU A 468 22.21 -1.62 -2.27
CA GLU A 468 20.81 -1.40 -2.65
C GLU A 468 19.90 -1.13 -1.42
N ALA A 469 20.05 -1.91 -0.34
CA ALA A 469 19.32 -1.68 0.90
C ALA A 469 19.62 -0.30 1.50
N ALA A 470 20.88 0.13 1.47
CA ALA A 470 21.27 1.43 1.99
C ALA A 470 20.82 2.58 1.09
N PHE A 471 20.79 2.38 -0.22
CA PHE A 471 20.18 3.33 -1.15
C PHE A 471 18.71 3.60 -0.79
N PHE A 472 17.91 2.57 -0.52
CA PHE A 472 16.53 2.75 -0.07
C PHE A 472 16.43 3.37 1.32
N ALA A 473 17.36 3.07 2.23
CA ALA A 473 17.42 3.74 3.53
C ALA A 473 17.75 5.25 3.41
N ALA A 474 18.60 5.64 2.45
CA ALA A 474 18.93 7.03 2.15
C ALA A 474 17.82 7.75 1.36
N THR A 475 17.03 7.00 0.58
CA THR A 475 15.94 7.52 -0.26
C THR A 475 14.61 6.78 -0.04
N PRO A 476 14.02 6.82 1.17
CA PRO A 476 12.83 6.03 1.46
C PRO A 476 11.68 6.40 0.51
N GLY A 477 11.07 5.39 -0.09
CA GLY A 477 10.02 5.54 -1.11
C GLY A 477 10.50 5.34 -2.55
N GLN A 478 11.81 5.27 -2.79
CA GLN A 478 12.34 5.03 -4.14
C GLN A 478 12.15 3.58 -4.58
N GLY A 479 12.34 2.61 -3.69
CA GLY A 479 12.21 1.18 -4.02
C GLY A 479 10.77 0.79 -4.37
N LEU A 480 9.78 1.42 -3.73
CA LEU A 480 8.36 1.15 -4.02
C LEU A 480 7.84 1.79 -5.32
N SER A 481 8.54 2.81 -5.84
CA SER A 481 8.06 3.66 -6.94
C SER A 481 7.65 2.87 -8.17
N TYR A 482 8.50 1.94 -8.61
CA TYR A 482 8.29 1.03 -9.74
C TYR A 482 6.97 0.27 -9.64
N GLN A 483 6.84 -0.62 -8.65
CA GLN A 483 5.74 -1.58 -8.58
C GLN A 483 4.43 -0.91 -8.13
N VAL A 484 4.48 0.04 -7.20
CA VAL A 484 3.29 0.78 -6.75
C VAL A 484 2.76 1.66 -7.88
N GLY A 485 3.65 2.36 -8.60
CA GLY A 485 3.28 3.17 -9.76
C GLY A 485 2.65 2.34 -10.87
N LYS A 486 3.24 1.19 -11.22
CA LYS A 486 2.67 0.25 -12.20
C LYS A 486 1.26 -0.23 -11.80
N VAL A 487 1.04 -0.51 -10.52
CA VAL A 487 -0.28 -0.88 -10.01
C VAL A 487 -1.28 0.28 -10.17
N GLN A 488 -0.90 1.52 -9.84
CA GLN A 488 -1.76 2.69 -10.09
C GLN A 488 -2.09 2.84 -11.57
N VAL A 489 -1.10 2.78 -12.47
CA VAL A 489 -1.32 2.87 -13.93
C VAL A 489 -2.30 1.79 -14.39
N THR A 490 -2.12 0.55 -13.95
CA THR A 490 -2.99 -0.58 -14.32
C THR A 490 -4.43 -0.37 -13.84
N ARG A 491 -4.63 0.14 -12.61
CA ARG A 491 -5.96 0.47 -12.08
C ARG A 491 -6.59 1.64 -12.83
N LEU A 492 -5.83 2.69 -13.11
CA LEU A 492 -6.27 3.85 -13.87
C LEU A 492 -6.75 3.44 -15.27
N LEU A 493 -5.98 2.61 -15.98
CA LEU A 493 -6.37 2.03 -17.27
C LEU A 493 -7.68 1.25 -17.17
N ALA A 494 -7.77 0.32 -16.21
CA ALA A 494 -8.96 -0.50 -16.04
C ALA A 494 -10.20 0.33 -15.70
N ASP A 495 -10.06 1.41 -14.93
CA ASP A 495 -11.14 2.30 -14.55
C ASP A 495 -11.59 3.17 -15.73
N ALA A 496 -10.65 3.69 -16.51
CA ALA A 496 -10.92 4.43 -17.74
C ALA A 496 -11.73 3.56 -18.73
N ALA A 497 -11.26 2.33 -18.99
CA ALA A 497 -11.95 1.39 -19.87
C ALA A 497 -13.33 0.97 -19.34
N ARG A 498 -13.53 0.89 -18.02
CA ARG A 498 -14.83 0.58 -17.43
C ARG A 498 -15.84 1.73 -17.54
N ARG A 499 -15.37 2.99 -17.49
CA ARG A 499 -16.22 4.19 -17.59
C ARG A 499 -16.72 4.42 -19.01
N ASP A 500 -15.91 4.13 -20.02
CA ASP A 500 -16.27 4.31 -21.44
C ASP A 500 -16.13 3.02 -22.24
N ARG A 501 -16.94 2.00 -21.91
CA ARG A 501 -16.77 0.64 -22.47
C ARG A 501 -16.82 0.56 -24.01
N ASP A 502 -17.65 1.38 -24.64
CA ASP A 502 -17.89 1.33 -26.09
C ASP A 502 -17.02 2.34 -26.87
N GLY A 503 -16.46 3.35 -26.19
CA GLY A 503 -15.65 4.42 -26.78
C GLY A 503 -14.16 4.44 -26.36
N PHE A 504 -13.74 3.57 -25.44
CA PHE A 504 -12.38 3.57 -24.91
C PHE A 504 -11.33 3.34 -26.00
N ASP A 505 -10.43 4.32 -26.15
CA ASP A 505 -9.27 4.27 -27.03
C ASP A 505 -7.99 4.09 -26.19
N LEU A 506 -7.40 2.90 -26.27
CA LEU A 506 -6.19 2.56 -25.53
C LEU A 506 -4.99 3.45 -25.91
N ARG A 507 -4.86 3.80 -27.19
CA ARG A 507 -3.77 4.64 -27.68
C ARG A 507 -3.92 6.05 -27.15
N ALA A 508 -5.12 6.61 -27.23
CA ALA A 508 -5.40 7.95 -26.69
C ALA A 508 -5.19 8.02 -25.17
N PHE A 509 -5.55 6.96 -24.44
CA PHE A 509 -5.25 6.85 -23.01
C PHE A 509 -3.74 6.89 -22.73
N HIS A 510 -2.93 6.08 -23.43
CA HIS A 510 -1.48 6.08 -23.23
C HIS A 510 -0.82 7.38 -23.68
N ASP A 511 -1.27 7.99 -24.78
CA ASP A 511 -0.75 9.28 -25.23
C ASP A 511 -0.92 10.36 -24.14
N ALA A 512 -2.06 10.35 -23.45
CA ALA A 512 -2.31 11.25 -22.33
C ALA A 512 -1.46 10.89 -21.08
N LEU A 513 -1.40 9.61 -20.71
CA LEU A 513 -0.59 9.11 -19.60
C LEU A 513 0.91 9.46 -19.75
N TRP A 514 1.47 9.30 -20.95
CA TRP A 514 2.86 9.65 -21.24
C TRP A 514 3.09 11.16 -21.21
N SER A 515 2.14 11.96 -21.71
CA SER A 515 2.27 13.42 -21.78
C SER A 515 2.17 14.09 -20.40
N ASP A 516 1.36 13.53 -19.49
CA ASP A 516 1.27 13.98 -18.09
C ASP A 516 2.38 13.38 -17.21
N GLY A 517 3.17 12.42 -17.72
CA GLY A 517 3.80 11.34 -16.97
C GLY A 517 4.71 11.65 -15.78
N ASN A 518 5.11 12.91 -15.55
CA ASN A 518 5.92 13.31 -14.39
C ASN A 518 5.10 13.68 -13.15
N ILE A 519 3.78 13.83 -13.26
CA ILE A 519 2.93 14.22 -12.13
C ILE A 519 2.35 13.00 -11.40
N PRO A 520 2.01 13.11 -10.10
CA PRO A 520 1.41 12.01 -9.34
C PRO A 520 0.20 11.38 -10.04
N LEU A 521 0.13 10.05 -10.09
CA LEU A 521 -0.91 9.32 -10.83
C LEU A 521 -2.34 9.59 -10.31
N ALA A 522 -2.49 9.93 -9.03
CA ALA A 522 -3.77 10.37 -8.46
C ALA A 522 -4.25 11.72 -9.05
N VAL A 523 -3.33 12.61 -9.45
CA VAL A 523 -3.64 13.85 -10.15
C VAL A 523 -3.97 13.57 -11.61
N GLN A 524 -3.24 12.66 -12.26
CA GLN A 524 -3.58 12.21 -13.63
C GLN A 524 -4.97 11.58 -13.67
N ARG A 525 -5.35 10.81 -12.63
CA ARG A 525 -6.70 10.27 -12.48
C ARG A 525 -7.76 11.36 -12.42
N LEU A 526 -7.53 12.43 -11.66
CA LEU A 526 -8.43 13.59 -11.63
C LEU A 526 -8.56 14.23 -13.03
N GLN A 527 -7.45 14.39 -13.76
CA GLN A 527 -7.48 14.98 -15.11
C GLN A 527 -8.20 14.10 -16.14
N LEU A 528 -7.89 12.80 -16.16
CA LEU A 528 -8.40 11.88 -17.18
C LEU A 528 -9.85 11.48 -16.91
N LEU A 529 -10.21 11.31 -15.63
CA LEU A 529 -11.50 10.74 -15.25
C LEU A 529 -12.41 11.71 -14.49
N GLY A 530 -11.93 12.89 -14.08
CA GLY A 530 -12.67 13.78 -13.17
C GLY A 530 -12.89 13.13 -11.79
N ASP A 531 -11.98 12.27 -11.36
CA ASP A 531 -12.13 11.45 -10.15
C ASP A 531 -11.06 11.79 -9.11
N ALA A 532 -11.47 12.48 -8.04
CA ALA A 532 -10.62 12.88 -6.93
C ALA A 532 -10.48 11.79 -5.84
N SER A 533 -11.12 10.63 -5.96
CA SER A 533 -11.21 9.66 -4.86
C SER A 533 -9.86 9.11 -4.35
N GLU A 534 -8.83 9.07 -5.19
CA GLU A 534 -7.47 8.71 -4.73
C GLU A 534 -6.82 9.86 -3.95
N LEU A 535 -7.04 11.12 -4.37
CA LEU A 535 -6.56 12.29 -3.63
C LEU A 535 -7.27 12.42 -2.28
N ASP A 536 -8.59 12.22 -2.24
CA ASP A 536 -9.37 12.27 -1.00
C ASP A 536 -8.93 11.19 0.00
N LYS A 537 -8.58 10.00 -0.50
CA LYS A 537 -8.01 8.92 0.33
C LYS A 537 -6.62 9.26 0.83
N ALA A 538 -5.76 9.82 -0.02
CA ALA A 538 -4.44 10.26 0.40
C ALA A 538 -4.54 11.34 1.49
N ASP A 539 -5.44 12.31 1.33
CA ASP A 539 -5.71 13.33 2.37
C ASP A 539 -6.20 12.68 3.66
N ALA A 540 -7.19 11.78 3.60
CA ALA A 540 -7.68 11.09 4.79
C ALA A 540 -6.60 10.26 5.50
N LEU A 541 -5.66 9.66 4.77
CA LEU A 541 -4.53 8.94 5.33
C LEU A 541 -3.45 9.87 5.89
N ALA A 542 -3.31 11.08 5.33
CA ALA A 542 -2.39 12.09 5.82
C ALA A 542 -2.92 12.88 7.02
N ASP A 543 -4.24 13.09 7.09
CA ASP A 543 -4.97 13.78 8.16
C ASP A 543 -5.41 12.81 9.27
N GLY A 544 -5.41 11.51 8.98
CA GLY A 544 -5.82 10.44 9.86
C GLY A 544 -4.86 10.22 11.03
N VAL A 545 -5.31 10.65 12.22
CA VAL A 545 -5.09 10.05 13.55
C VAL A 545 -4.19 8.82 13.49
N THR A 546 -2.95 8.94 13.99
CA THR A 546 -1.93 7.89 13.88
C THR A 546 -2.45 6.55 14.41
N ALA A 547 -1.83 5.43 14.03
CA ALA A 547 -2.18 4.13 14.62
C ALA A 547 -2.10 4.11 16.17
N GLY A 548 -1.29 5.00 16.76
CA GLY A 548 -1.26 5.24 18.21
C GLY A 548 -2.49 6.01 18.69
N ASP A 549 -2.83 7.10 18.02
CA ASP A 549 -4.01 7.90 18.35
C ASP A 549 -5.32 7.14 18.16
N MET A 550 -5.41 6.24 17.16
CA MET A 550 -6.61 5.44 16.93
C MET A 550 -6.83 4.39 18.02
N ARG A 551 -5.74 3.81 18.55
CA ARG A 551 -5.84 2.91 19.72
C ARG A 551 -6.22 3.67 20.97
N ALA A 552 -5.72 4.90 21.14
CA ALA A 552 -6.12 5.77 22.25
C ALA A 552 -7.60 6.17 22.14
N PHE A 553 -8.05 6.54 20.94
CA PHE A 553 -9.44 6.83 20.64
C PHE A 553 -10.34 5.62 20.88
N ALA A 554 -9.94 4.42 20.44
CA ALA A 554 -10.67 3.18 20.70
C ALA A 554 -10.77 2.87 22.20
N ALA A 555 -9.69 3.09 22.96
CA ALA A 555 -9.69 2.93 24.40
C ALA A 555 -10.63 3.94 25.09
N GLU A 556 -10.64 5.21 24.64
CA GLU A 556 -11.57 6.22 25.16
C GLU A 556 -13.03 5.88 24.85
N LEU A 557 -13.32 5.43 23.62
CA LEU A 557 -14.66 5.02 23.24
C LEU A 557 -15.12 3.81 24.07
N LEU A 558 -14.26 2.80 24.21
CA LEU A 558 -14.58 1.60 24.98
C LEU A 558 -14.82 1.92 26.46
N ASP A 559 -13.97 2.76 27.07
CA ASP A 559 -14.15 3.25 28.44
C ASP A 559 -15.51 3.96 28.61
N ALA A 560 -15.89 4.82 27.65
CA ALA A 560 -17.17 5.50 27.66
C ALA A 560 -18.37 4.53 27.57
N ILE A 561 -18.26 3.49 26.74
CA ILE A 561 -19.27 2.43 26.61
C ILE A 561 -19.40 1.66 27.93
N THR A 562 -18.28 1.16 28.47
CA THR A 562 -18.31 0.27 29.65
C THR A 562 -18.66 1.01 30.94
N SER A 563 -18.35 2.30 31.03
CA SER A 563 -18.69 3.14 32.18
C SER A 563 -20.08 3.77 32.13
N GLY A 564 -20.83 3.59 31.04
CA GLY A 564 -22.13 4.22 30.85
C GLY A 564 -22.08 5.75 30.69
N ASP A 565 -20.92 6.34 30.35
CA ASP A 565 -20.74 7.80 30.19
C ASP A 565 -21.36 8.31 28.88
N VAL A 566 -22.69 8.39 28.86
CA VAL A 566 -23.47 8.83 27.68
C VAL A 566 -23.12 10.26 27.24
N ALA A 567 -22.64 11.11 28.14
CA ALA A 567 -22.23 12.47 27.79
C ALA A 567 -20.91 12.46 27.01
N ARG A 568 -19.99 11.54 27.33
CA ARG A 568 -18.77 11.33 26.54
C ARG A 568 -19.08 10.66 25.21
N LEU A 569 -19.94 9.64 25.19
CA LEU A 569 -20.38 9.01 23.94
C LEU A 569 -21.04 10.01 22.98
N ASP A 570 -21.89 10.92 23.48
CA ASP A 570 -22.51 11.94 22.64
C ASP A 570 -21.49 12.87 21.96
N ARG A 571 -20.33 13.13 22.59
CA ARG A 571 -19.22 13.90 22.00
C ARG A 571 -18.41 13.11 20.97
N LEU A 572 -18.21 11.82 21.26
CA LEU A 572 -17.45 10.91 20.39
C LEU A 572 -18.26 10.48 19.17
N TYR A 573 -19.58 10.48 19.24
CA TYR A 573 -20.47 10.14 18.13
C TYR A 573 -20.71 11.33 17.21
N ALA A 574 -20.63 11.09 15.90
CA ALA A 574 -21.15 12.00 14.91
C ALA A 574 -22.69 12.07 15.00
N ASP A 575 -23.28 13.17 14.55
CA ASP A 575 -24.74 13.35 14.62
C ASP A 575 -25.50 12.38 13.69
N ASP A 576 -24.83 11.89 12.65
CA ASP A 576 -25.34 10.94 11.66
C ASP A 576 -24.97 9.47 11.94
N ILE A 577 -24.47 9.15 13.14
CA ILE A 577 -24.01 7.80 13.48
C ILE A 577 -25.08 6.72 13.27
N ARG A 578 -24.65 5.55 12.79
CA ARG A 578 -25.46 4.31 12.77
C ARG A 578 -24.80 3.19 13.55
N VAL A 579 -25.53 2.58 14.49
CA VAL A 579 -25.07 1.42 15.28
C VAL A 579 -25.90 0.19 14.95
N TRP A 580 -25.24 -0.87 14.49
CA TRP A 580 -25.88 -2.11 14.03
C TRP A 580 -25.37 -3.31 14.79
N HIS A 581 -26.26 -4.28 15.04
CA HIS A 581 -25.90 -5.55 15.67
C HIS A 581 -26.29 -6.75 14.79
N ASN A 582 -25.46 -7.79 14.83
CA ASN A 582 -25.69 -9.02 14.07
C ASN A 582 -26.94 -9.81 14.47
N TYR A 583 -27.34 -9.74 15.74
CA TYR A 583 -28.42 -10.58 16.28
C TYR A 583 -29.84 -10.03 16.00
N ASP A 584 -30.01 -8.71 15.93
CA ASP A 584 -31.30 -8.07 15.61
C ASP A 584 -31.36 -7.52 14.19
N ARG A 585 -30.20 -7.24 13.59
CA ARG A 585 -30.03 -6.68 12.23
C ARG A 585 -30.67 -5.30 12.05
N ILE A 586 -30.80 -4.52 13.13
CA ILE A 586 -31.41 -3.18 13.12
C ILE A 586 -30.34 -2.10 13.22
N ASP A 587 -30.42 -1.09 12.35
CA ASP A 587 -29.64 0.13 12.44
C ASP A 587 -30.29 1.13 13.40
N ARG A 588 -29.62 1.38 14.53
CA ARG A 588 -30.03 2.39 15.52
C ARG A 588 -29.38 3.73 15.21
N ASP A 589 -30.11 4.81 15.45
CA ASP A 589 -29.57 6.17 15.44
C ASP A 589 -28.85 6.55 16.74
N LYS A 590 -28.30 7.77 16.80
CA LYS A 590 -27.56 8.27 17.96
C LYS A 590 -28.38 8.21 19.26
N ALA A 591 -29.64 8.62 19.22
CA ALA A 591 -30.48 8.69 20.42
C ALA A 591 -30.80 7.29 20.92
N GLU A 592 -31.18 6.39 20.02
CA GLU A 592 -31.46 4.99 20.31
C GLU A 592 -30.23 4.26 20.87
N SER A 593 -29.04 4.53 20.32
CA SER A 593 -27.79 3.96 20.80
C SER A 593 -27.43 4.44 22.21
N LEU A 594 -27.58 5.74 22.50
CA LEU A 594 -27.31 6.27 23.83
C LEU A 594 -28.30 5.72 24.88
N ASP A 595 -29.57 5.53 24.50
CA ASP A 595 -30.57 4.88 25.36
C ASP A 595 -30.23 3.42 25.65
N ALA A 596 -29.74 2.67 24.65
CA ALA A 596 -29.29 1.29 24.86
C ALA A 596 -28.16 1.19 25.90
N ILE A 597 -27.18 2.10 25.86
CA ILE A 597 -26.10 2.14 26.85
C ILE A 597 -26.62 2.45 28.27
N ARG A 598 -27.63 3.33 28.41
CA ARG A 598 -28.27 3.59 29.71
C ARG A 598 -28.94 2.34 30.29
N LEU A 599 -29.57 1.55 29.42
CA LEU A 599 -30.21 0.29 29.84
C LEU A 599 -29.18 -0.73 30.30
N ILE A 600 -28.04 -0.84 29.60
CA ILE A 600 -26.94 -1.72 29.99
C ILE A 600 -26.38 -1.31 31.36
N ASP A 601 -26.05 -0.03 31.57
CA ASP A 601 -25.53 0.47 32.85
C ASP A 601 -26.52 0.26 34.02
N ALA A 602 -27.82 0.42 33.74
CA ALA A 602 -28.89 0.21 34.70
C ALA A 602 -29.13 -1.27 35.05
N GLY A 603 -28.90 -2.20 34.11
CA GLY A 603 -29.19 -3.63 34.26
C GLY A 603 -27.98 -4.48 34.64
N ILE A 604 -26.77 -4.04 34.33
CA ILE A 604 -25.54 -4.82 34.51
C ILE A 604 -24.64 -4.13 35.53
N GLU A 605 -24.23 -4.86 36.56
CA GLU A 605 -23.24 -4.44 37.55
C GLU A 605 -21.84 -4.81 37.06
N ASP A 606 -20.87 -3.93 37.33
CA ASP A 606 -19.44 -4.13 36.99
C ASP A 606 -19.19 -4.43 35.49
N PHE A 607 -19.88 -3.71 34.61
CA PHE A 607 -19.73 -3.88 33.16
C PHE A 607 -18.35 -3.41 32.69
N HIS A 608 -17.55 -4.32 32.12
CA HIS A 608 -16.20 -4.02 31.64
C HIS A 608 -15.79 -4.93 30.49
N ALA A 609 -14.71 -4.57 29.80
CA ALA A 609 -14.14 -5.35 28.71
C ALA A 609 -12.80 -5.98 29.10
N THR A 610 -12.59 -7.23 28.68
CA THR A 610 -11.32 -7.96 28.82
C THR A 610 -10.85 -8.45 27.46
N ASP A 611 -9.59 -8.91 27.37
CA ASP A 611 -8.98 -9.43 26.13
C ASP A 611 -9.09 -8.47 24.93
N VAL A 612 -9.01 -7.17 25.22
CA VAL A 612 -9.17 -6.10 24.22
C VAL A 612 -8.00 -6.12 23.24
N ARG A 613 -8.32 -6.25 21.95
CA ARG A 613 -7.39 -6.06 20.84
C ARG A 613 -8.00 -5.09 19.85
N VAL A 614 -7.24 -4.08 19.50
CA VAL A 614 -7.64 -3.06 18.52
C VAL A 614 -6.70 -3.17 17.33
N ASP A 615 -7.26 -3.28 16.14
CA ASP A 615 -6.55 -3.31 14.87
C ASP A 615 -7.00 -2.07 14.07
N PRO A 616 -6.18 -0.99 14.03
CA PRO A 616 -6.49 0.19 13.22
C PRO A 616 -6.66 -0.19 11.74
N VAL A 617 -7.66 0.40 11.08
CA VAL A 617 -7.92 0.23 9.64
C VAL A 617 -8.19 1.60 9.00
N PRO A 618 -8.07 1.77 7.67
CA PRO A 618 -8.40 3.04 7.04
C PRO A 618 -9.80 3.53 7.42
N GLY A 619 -9.88 4.77 7.91
CA GLY A 619 -11.12 5.39 8.35
C GLY A 619 -11.70 4.83 9.66
N GLY A 620 -10.94 4.10 10.49
CA GLY A 620 -11.42 3.64 11.79
C GLY A 620 -10.60 2.49 12.42
N TYR A 621 -11.28 1.53 13.05
CA TYR A 621 -10.62 0.37 13.66
C TYR A 621 -11.56 -0.84 13.75
N VAL A 622 -10.95 -2.02 13.87
CA VAL A 622 -11.62 -3.25 14.30
C VAL A 622 -11.21 -3.52 15.74
N GLN A 623 -12.16 -3.84 16.60
CA GLN A 623 -11.89 -4.20 17.99
C GLN A 623 -12.50 -5.55 18.31
N ARG A 624 -11.73 -6.39 19.01
CA ARG A 624 -12.19 -7.63 19.63
C ARG A 624 -12.04 -7.52 21.14
N CYS A 625 -13.06 -7.93 21.88
CA CYS A 625 -13.03 -7.96 23.33
C CYS A 625 -14.03 -8.99 23.86
N VAL A 626 -13.95 -9.27 25.17
CA VAL A 626 -14.95 -10.03 25.91
C VAL A 626 -15.60 -9.08 26.89
N TYR A 627 -16.89 -8.78 26.69
CA TYR A 627 -17.69 -8.03 27.66
C TYR A 627 -18.00 -8.90 28.86
N ARG A 628 -17.86 -8.33 30.06
CA ARG A 628 -18.10 -8.99 31.33
C ARG A 628 -18.95 -8.10 32.23
N GLY A 629 -19.67 -8.73 33.14
CA GLY A 629 -20.48 -8.06 34.13
C GLY A 629 -21.34 -9.04 34.90
N ARG A 630 -22.27 -8.52 35.69
CA ARG A 630 -23.22 -9.31 36.45
C ARG A 630 -24.62 -8.75 36.28
N ASP A 631 -25.58 -9.60 35.93
CA ASP A 631 -26.98 -9.19 35.89
C ASP A 631 -27.44 -8.73 37.29
N ARG A 632 -27.99 -7.52 37.41
CA ARG A 632 -28.38 -6.94 38.71
C ARG A 632 -29.59 -7.62 39.33
N ASP A 633 -30.47 -8.24 38.54
CA ASP A 633 -31.71 -8.86 39.01
C ASP A 633 -31.49 -10.34 39.36
N GLU A 634 -30.78 -11.09 38.52
CA GLU A 634 -30.54 -12.53 38.67
C GLU A 634 -29.21 -12.84 39.38
N GLY A 635 -28.30 -11.87 39.45
CA GLY A 635 -26.97 -12.02 40.08
C GLY A 635 -26.00 -12.90 39.29
N ALA A 636 -26.33 -13.27 38.06
CA ALA A 636 -25.55 -14.17 37.24
C ALA A 636 -24.41 -13.45 36.51
N GLU A 637 -23.25 -14.11 36.42
CA GLU A 637 -22.10 -13.58 35.68
C GLU A 637 -22.29 -13.77 34.18
N MET A 638 -21.95 -12.74 33.41
CA MET A 638 -21.95 -12.78 31.96
C MET A 638 -20.53 -12.68 31.40
N ALA A 639 -20.31 -13.36 30.28
CA ALA A 639 -19.12 -13.20 29.45
C ALA A 639 -19.56 -13.32 27.98
N VAL A 640 -19.48 -12.23 27.22
CA VAL A 640 -19.94 -12.17 25.84
C VAL A 640 -18.76 -11.79 24.94
N ASP A 641 -18.39 -12.67 24.03
CA ASP A 641 -17.42 -12.39 22.99
C ASP A 641 -17.99 -11.34 22.03
N ALA A 642 -17.21 -10.29 21.77
CA ALA A 642 -17.60 -9.19 20.91
C ALA A 642 -16.51 -8.88 19.87
N MET A 643 -16.96 -8.58 18.66
CA MET A 643 -16.15 -7.98 17.60
C MET A 643 -16.91 -6.78 17.05
N MET A 644 -16.25 -5.63 16.92
CA MET A 644 -16.84 -4.43 16.32
C MET A 644 -15.94 -3.84 15.24
N ARG A 645 -16.57 -3.36 14.17
CA ARG A 645 -15.95 -2.47 13.19
C ARG A 645 -16.48 -1.06 13.42
N VAL A 646 -15.57 -0.13 13.67
CA VAL A 646 -15.87 1.26 14.00
C VAL A 646 -15.31 2.14 12.90
N GLU A 647 -16.16 2.98 12.29
CA GLU A 647 -15.74 4.00 11.32
C GLU A 647 -15.70 5.37 11.99
N VAL A 648 -14.62 6.10 11.77
CA VAL A 648 -14.30 7.39 12.37
C VAL A 648 -14.04 8.42 11.27
N ARG A 649 -14.72 9.56 11.34
CA ARG A 649 -14.54 10.72 10.47
C ARG A 649 -14.41 11.96 11.34
N ASP A 650 -13.40 12.79 11.10
CA ASP A 650 -13.14 14.02 11.85
C ASP A 650 -13.08 13.83 13.38
N GLY A 651 -12.46 12.73 13.82
CA GLY A 651 -12.37 12.37 15.24
C GLY A 651 -13.69 11.96 15.88
N ARG A 652 -14.72 11.63 15.08
CA ARG A 652 -16.03 11.17 15.56
C ARG A 652 -16.47 9.87 14.91
N VAL A 653 -17.13 9.02 15.67
CA VAL A 653 -17.67 7.73 15.21
C VAL A 653 -18.90 7.97 14.34
N THR A 654 -18.88 7.45 13.12
CA THR A 654 -19.97 7.53 12.15
C THR A 654 -20.69 6.20 11.95
N ARG A 655 -20.01 5.07 12.24
CA ARG A 655 -20.59 3.73 12.13
C ARG A 655 -20.02 2.80 13.19
N ILE A 656 -20.87 1.99 13.79
CA ILE A 656 -20.47 0.81 14.57
C ILE A 656 -21.23 -0.40 14.02
N GLU A 657 -20.50 -1.44 13.64
CA GLU A 657 -21.07 -2.76 13.33
C GLU A 657 -20.56 -3.75 14.37
N GLU A 658 -21.44 -4.20 15.25
CA GLU A 658 -21.12 -5.07 16.37
C GLU A 658 -21.64 -6.49 16.17
N TYR A 659 -20.76 -7.45 16.46
CA TYR A 659 -21.01 -8.88 16.38
C TYR A 659 -20.84 -9.48 17.77
N THR A 660 -21.95 -9.95 18.34
CA THR A 660 -22.01 -10.65 19.63
C THR A 660 -22.86 -11.90 19.53
N ASP A 661 -22.69 -12.84 20.46
CA ASP A 661 -23.59 -13.99 20.63
C ASP A 661 -24.43 -13.78 21.91
N PRO A 662 -25.71 -13.38 21.79
CA PRO A 662 -26.57 -13.14 22.96
C PRO A 662 -26.74 -14.37 23.86
N ALA A 663 -26.58 -15.58 23.32
CA ALA A 663 -26.72 -16.82 24.09
C ALA A 663 -25.61 -16.99 25.13
N GLN A 664 -24.44 -16.35 24.93
CA GLN A 664 -23.35 -16.34 25.90
C GLN A 664 -23.65 -15.49 27.14
N GLY A 665 -24.57 -14.51 27.02
CA GLY A 665 -24.97 -13.61 28.10
C GLY A 665 -26.19 -14.08 28.90
N SER A 666 -26.92 -15.10 28.45
CA SER A 666 -28.14 -15.59 29.09
C SER A 666 -27.89 -16.83 29.94
N VAL A 667 -28.31 -16.81 31.22
CA VAL A 667 -28.38 -18.02 32.05
C VAL A 667 -29.46 -18.95 31.48
N PRO A 668 -29.22 -20.25 31.32
CA PRO A 668 -30.28 -21.18 30.92
C PRO A 668 -31.38 -21.23 31.99
N SER A 669 -32.53 -20.62 31.71
CA SER A 669 -33.71 -20.71 32.58
C SER A 669 -34.64 -21.82 32.06
N VAL A 670 -34.91 -22.81 32.91
CA VAL A 670 -35.85 -23.90 32.61
C VAL A 670 -37.23 -23.54 33.14
N SER A 671 -38.18 -23.27 32.24
CA SER A 671 -39.59 -23.05 32.58
C SER A 671 -40.32 -24.38 32.72
N ARG A 672 -41.23 -24.52 33.70
CA ARG A 672 -41.95 -25.78 33.98
C ARG A 672 -43.45 -25.52 34.06
N PHE A 673 -44.24 -26.41 33.46
CA PHE A 673 -45.70 -26.43 33.57
C PHE A 673 -46.15 -27.65 34.35
N LYS A 674 -47.03 -27.43 35.33
CA LYS A 674 -47.67 -28.48 36.14
C LYS A 674 -49.18 -28.42 35.95
N ASP A 675 -49.81 -29.58 35.77
CA ASP A 675 -51.26 -29.68 35.51
C ASP A 675 -52.10 -29.86 36.79
N GLY A 676 -51.45 -30.07 37.93
CA GLY A 676 -52.10 -30.17 39.23
C GLY A 676 -52.72 -31.54 39.52
N SER A 677 -52.36 -32.59 38.76
CA SER A 677 -52.84 -33.97 38.94
C SER A 677 -52.40 -34.68 40.24
N GLY A 678 -51.60 -34.03 41.10
CA GLY A 678 -51.10 -34.57 42.38
C GLY A 678 -49.90 -35.52 42.25
N TRP A 679 -49.81 -36.28 41.15
CA TRP A 679 -48.68 -37.19 40.88
C TRP A 679 -47.34 -36.48 40.69
N GLU A 680 -47.37 -35.27 40.14
CA GLU A 680 -46.17 -34.46 39.87
C GLU A 680 -45.41 -34.10 41.14
N GLU A 681 -46.10 -33.92 42.27
CA GLU A 681 -45.51 -33.66 43.58
C GLU A 681 -44.94 -34.93 44.22
N GLN A 682 -45.63 -36.05 44.07
CA GLN A 682 -45.21 -37.33 44.63
C GLN A 682 -44.01 -37.95 43.90
N ALA A 683 -43.95 -37.82 42.56
CA ALA A 683 -42.91 -38.44 41.73
C ALA A 683 -41.81 -37.45 41.28
N GLY A 684 -41.95 -36.15 41.57
CA GLY A 684 -40.90 -35.15 41.32
C GLY A 684 -40.69 -34.81 39.85
N TYR A 685 -41.76 -34.68 39.07
CA TYR A 685 -41.71 -34.28 37.66
C TYR A 685 -42.65 -33.10 37.35
N SER A 686 -42.70 -32.65 36.11
CA SER A 686 -43.64 -31.62 35.61
C SER A 686 -44.30 -32.12 34.33
N ARG A 687 -45.55 -31.74 34.06
CA ARG A 687 -46.26 -32.11 32.83
C ARG A 687 -45.47 -31.70 31.59
N ALA A 688 -44.84 -30.53 31.61
CA ALA A 688 -43.87 -30.14 30.58
C ALA A 688 -42.74 -29.28 31.13
N ALA A 689 -41.59 -29.30 30.46
CA ALA A 689 -40.46 -28.42 30.73
C ALA A 689 -39.96 -27.80 29.42
N ARG A 690 -39.48 -26.55 29.51
CA ARG A 690 -38.90 -25.81 28.40
C ARG A 690 -37.49 -25.35 28.73
N GLU A 691 -36.56 -25.62 27.82
CA GLU A 691 -35.18 -25.13 27.85
C GLU A 691 -34.85 -24.55 26.47
N GLY A 692 -34.55 -23.25 26.39
CA GLY A 692 -34.42 -22.54 25.13
C GLY A 692 -35.73 -22.58 24.30
N ASP A 693 -35.65 -23.05 23.06
CA ASP A 693 -36.81 -23.26 22.18
C ASP A 693 -37.43 -24.66 22.32
N LEU A 694 -36.82 -25.59 23.05
CA LEU A 694 -37.29 -26.97 23.16
C LEU A 694 -38.30 -27.13 24.30
N ILE A 695 -39.44 -27.77 24.02
CA ILE A 695 -40.45 -28.16 24.99
C ILE A 695 -40.58 -29.69 25.00
N ALA A 696 -40.44 -30.30 26.17
CA ALA A 696 -40.65 -31.73 26.39
C ALA A 696 -41.85 -31.95 27.31
N VAL A 697 -42.82 -32.76 26.86
CA VAL A 697 -44.01 -33.14 27.62
C VAL A 697 -43.85 -34.55 28.16
N SER A 698 -44.01 -34.70 29.47
CA SER A 698 -43.96 -35.99 30.16
C SER A 698 -45.05 -36.95 29.69
N GLY A 699 -44.83 -38.25 29.90
CA GLY A 699 -45.81 -39.29 29.67
C GLY A 699 -47.18 -38.96 30.27
N THR A 700 -48.20 -38.91 29.40
CA THR A 700 -49.54 -38.43 29.73
C THR A 700 -50.56 -39.53 29.46
N THR A 701 -51.24 -39.98 30.52
CA THR A 701 -52.40 -40.88 30.47
C THR A 701 -53.70 -40.09 30.69
N ALA A 702 -54.82 -40.69 30.34
CA ALA A 702 -56.14 -40.12 30.59
C ALA A 702 -57.19 -41.22 30.87
N ASP A 703 -58.22 -40.87 31.62
CA ASP A 703 -59.37 -41.75 31.86
C ASP A 703 -60.22 -41.90 30.59
N GLY A 704 -60.76 -43.10 30.35
CA GLY A 704 -61.64 -43.35 29.23
C GLY A 704 -62.00 -44.83 29.08
N PRO A 705 -63.11 -45.15 28.40
CA PRO A 705 -63.59 -46.53 28.24
C PRO A 705 -62.79 -47.35 27.22
N ASP A 706 -62.00 -46.71 26.36
CA ASP A 706 -61.27 -47.35 25.26
C ASP A 706 -59.99 -46.60 24.88
N ALA A 707 -59.15 -47.23 24.04
CA ALA A 707 -57.86 -46.68 23.63
C ALA A 707 -58.01 -45.35 22.84
N TYR A 708 -59.08 -45.21 22.05
CA TYR A 708 -59.35 -43.98 21.29
C TYR A 708 -59.58 -42.79 22.24
N THR A 709 -60.49 -42.93 23.21
CA THR A 709 -60.87 -41.86 24.14
C THR A 709 -59.68 -41.45 25.02
N GLN A 710 -58.93 -42.43 25.53
CA GLN A 710 -57.74 -42.15 26.34
C GLN A 710 -56.64 -41.45 25.52
N THR A 711 -56.39 -41.89 24.29
CA THR A 711 -55.38 -41.26 23.41
C THR A 711 -55.75 -39.81 23.09
N LEU A 712 -57.02 -39.55 22.74
CA LEU A 712 -57.48 -38.22 22.37
C LEU A 712 -57.32 -37.22 23.53
N GLU A 713 -57.72 -37.62 24.74
CA GLU A 713 -57.61 -36.76 25.93
C GLU A 713 -56.14 -36.60 26.39
N ALA A 714 -55.31 -37.64 26.28
CA ALA A 714 -53.88 -37.55 26.56
C ALA A 714 -53.16 -36.57 25.61
N LEU A 715 -53.44 -36.65 24.30
CA LEU A 715 -52.90 -35.70 23.31
C LEU A 715 -53.37 -34.27 23.58
N ARG A 716 -54.65 -34.08 23.92
CA ARG A 716 -55.22 -32.77 24.27
C ARG A 716 -54.51 -32.15 25.47
N ARG A 717 -54.26 -32.92 26.53
CA ARG A 717 -53.51 -32.46 27.72
C ARG A 717 -52.06 -32.14 27.38
N GLY A 718 -51.42 -32.97 26.56
CA GLY A 718 -50.06 -32.73 26.11
C GLY A 718 -49.92 -31.45 25.28
N VAL A 719 -50.85 -31.21 24.35
CA VAL A 719 -50.88 -29.96 23.55
C VAL A 719 -51.12 -28.75 24.45
N ALA A 720 -52.03 -28.83 25.43
CA ALA A 720 -52.24 -27.73 26.37
C ALA A 720 -50.97 -27.41 27.19
N ALA A 721 -50.18 -28.42 27.55
CA ALA A 721 -48.90 -28.23 28.23
C ALA A 721 -47.84 -27.57 27.33
N VAL A 722 -47.83 -27.90 26.02
CA VAL A 722 -47.00 -27.20 25.02
C VAL A 722 -47.40 -25.73 24.91
N GLU A 723 -48.69 -25.45 24.83
CA GLU A 723 -49.23 -24.09 24.73
C GLU A 723 -48.90 -23.26 25.98
N ALA A 724 -48.96 -23.85 27.17
CA ALA A 724 -48.60 -23.19 28.41
C ALA A 724 -47.13 -22.75 28.49
N LEU A 725 -46.25 -23.32 27.66
CA LEU A 725 -44.83 -23.00 27.57
C LEU A 725 -44.45 -22.19 26.31
N GLY A 726 -45.46 -21.68 25.58
CA GLY A 726 -45.26 -20.80 24.42
C GLY A 726 -45.06 -21.55 23.09
N GLY A 727 -45.35 -22.86 23.04
CA GLY A 727 -45.48 -23.60 21.80
C GLY A 727 -46.92 -23.59 21.26
N SER A 728 -47.19 -24.41 20.26
CA SER A 728 -48.54 -24.70 19.79
C SER A 728 -48.64 -26.12 19.26
N ARG A 729 -49.85 -26.60 18.98
CA ARG A 729 -50.07 -27.87 18.24
C ARG A 729 -49.22 -27.97 16.96
N THR A 730 -49.02 -26.87 16.24
CA THR A 730 -48.28 -26.86 14.96
C THR A 730 -46.76 -26.91 15.13
N THR A 731 -46.24 -26.65 16.32
CA THR A 731 -44.80 -26.72 16.61
C THR A 731 -44.38 -28.06 17.22
N VAL A 732 -45.33 -28.98 17.40
CA VAL A 732 -45.06 -30.37 17.79
C VAL A 732 -44.38 -31.08 16.63
N PHE A 733 -43.16 -31.56 16.86
CA PHE A 733 -42.38 -32.26 15.83
C PHE A 733 -42.21 -33.75 16.15
N ARG A 734 -42.51 -34.20 17.37
CA ARG A 734 -42.47 -35.61 17.75
C ARG A 734 -43.56 -35.99 18.74
N THR A 735 -44.08 -37.20 18.58
CA THR A 735 -44.98 -37.89 19.53
C THR A 735 -44.52 -39.32 19.77
N ARG A 736 -44.70 -39.84 20.99
CA ARG A 736 -44.51 -41.27 21.30
C ARG A 736 -45.76 -41.79 21.99
N LEU A 737 -46.29 -42.92 21.52
CA LEU A 737 -47.45 -43.60 22.09
C LEU A 737 -46.99 -44.92 22.71
N LEU A 738 -47.32 -45.16 23.98
CA LEU A 738 -47.09 -46.42 24.68
C LEU A 738 -48.44 -47.09 24.97
N LEU A 739 -48.66 -48.26 24.38
CA LEU A 739 -49.91 -49.02 24.43
C LEU A 739 -49.76 -50.25 25.32
N THR A 740 -50.73 -50.58 26.15
CA THR A 740 -50.77 -51.90 26.81
C THR A 740 -51.08 -53.02 25.81
N PRO A 741 -50.82 -54.30 26.12
CA PRO A 741 -51.11 -55.41 25.20
C PRO A 741 -52.60 -55.56 24.85
N ASP A 742 -53.47 -55.02 25.71
CA ASP A 742 -54.93 -55.06 25.55
C ASP A 742 -55.49 -53.83 24.80
N ALA A 743 -54.65 -52.85 24.47
CA ALA A 743 -55.05 -51.64 23.78
C ALA A 743 -55.19 -51.86 22.26
N ASP A 744 -56.28 -51.35 21.69
CA ASP A 744 -56.48 -51.32 20.24
C ASP A 744 -55.64 -50.18 19.62
N TRP A 745 -54.58 -50.56 18.90
CA TRP A 745 -53.66 -49.61 18.27
C TRP A 745 -54.30 -48.81 17.13
N GLU A 746 -55.31 -49.37 16.43
CA GLU A 746 -56.01 -48.67 15.34
C GLU A 746 -56.85 -47.52 15.91
N GLN A 747 -57.44 -47.74 17.08
CA GLN A 747 -58.15 -46.71 17.84
C GLN A 747 -57.21 -45.58 18.28
N ALA A 748 -56.03 -45.90 18.82
CA ALA A 748 -55.05 -44.89 19.21
C ALA A 748 -54.52 -44.11 17.99
N ALA A 749 -54.23 -44.80 16.87
CA ALA A 749 -53.80 -44.16 15.63
C ALA A 749 -54.87 -43.23 15.06
N ARG A 750 -56.16 -43.59 15.14
CA ARG A 750 -57.27 -42.74 14.72
C ARG A 750 -57.35 -41.45 15.53
N ALA A 751 -57.21 -41.54 16.86
CA ALA A 751 -57.19 -40.36 17.73
C ALA A 751 -55.97 -39.46 17.45
N HIS A 752 -54.80 -40.05 17.20
CA HIS A 752 -53.60 -39.29 16.81
C HIS A 752 -53.78 -38.55 15.48
N ALA A 753 -54.33 -39.22 14.46
CA ALA A 753 -54.62 -38.63 13.16
C ALA A 753 -55.62 -37.47 13.25
N GLU A 754 -56.58 -37.53 14.18
CA GLU A 754 -57.54 -36.44 14.42
C GLU A 754 -56.88 -35.18 14.98
N VAL A 755 -55.87 -35.34 15.85
CA VAL A 755 -55.17 -34.20 16.48
C VAL A 755 -54.06 -33.65 15.58
N PHE A 756 -53.34 -34.51 14.86
CA PHE A 756 -52.08 -34.16 14.19
C PHE A 756 -52.05 -34.43 12.68
N GLY A 757 -53.18 -34.79 12.05
CA GLY A 757 -53.21 -35.20 10.64
C GLY A 757 -52.62 -34.18 9.66
N ASP A 758 -52.76 -32.88 9.93
CA ASP A 758 -52.20 -31.78 9.12
C ASP A 758 -50.80 -31.32 9.57
N VAL A 759 -50.36 -31.70 10.77
CA VAL A 759 -49.04 -31.35 11.33
C VAL A 759 -48.00 -32.43 11.02
N ALA A 760 -48.43 -33.69 11.04
CA ALA A 760 -47.62 -34.88 10.75
C ALA A 760 -46.27 -34.95 11.51
N PRO A 761 -46.27 -34.90 12.87
CA PRO A 761 -45.05 -35.05 13.65
C PRO A 761 -44.47 -36.47 13.50
N ALA A 762 -43.16 -36.61 13.71
CA ALA A 762 -42.55 -37.93 13.82
C ALA A 762 -43.25 -38.73 14.94
N ASN A 763 -43.71 -39.95 14.63
CA ASN A 763 -44.44 -40.78 15.58
C ASN A 763 -43.72 -42.12 15.81
N SER A 764 -43.73 -42.59 17.05
CA SER A 764 -43.36 -43.96 17.39
C SER A 764 -44.41 -44.54 18.32
N THR A 765 -44.96 -45.69 17.95
CA THR A 765 -45.98 -46.39 18.74
C THR A 765 -45.44 -47.73 19.19
N TYR A 766 -45.46 -47.98 20.50
CA TYR A 766 -44.92 -49.18 21.14
C TYR A 766 -46.01 -49.94 21.89
N VAL A 767 -45.93 -51.26 21.90
CA VAL A 767 -46.67 -52.08 22.87
C VAL A 767 -45.74 -52.36 24.05
N VAL A 768 -46.13 -51.95 25.25
CA VAL A 768 -45.39 -52.12 26.50
C VAL A 768 -46.04 -53.18 27.38
N GLY A 769 -45.31 -53.69 28.39
CA GLY A 769 -45.82 -54.74 29.27
C GLY A 769 -46.99 -54.29 30.15
N ALA A 770 -46.97 -53.05 30.63
CA ALA A 770 -48.03 -52.41 31.42
C ALA A 770 -47.79 -50.88 31.50
N LEU A 771 -48.83 -50.13 31.86
CA LEU A 771 -48.76 -48.71 32.25
C LEU A 771 -48.99 -48.57 33.77
N ILE A 772 -48.64 -47.41 34.33
CA ILE A 772 -48.82 -47.14 35.76
C ILE A 772 -50.25 -46.68 36.04
N GLY A 773 -51.01 -47.49 36.78
CA GLY A 773 -52.40 -47.23 37.16
C GLY A 773 -53.38 -48.22 36.52
N ASP A 774 -54.47 -48.52 37.23
CA ASP A 774 -55.47 -49.49 36.75
C ASP A 774 -56.37 -48.85 35.69
N GLY A 775 -56.56 -49.54 34.56
CA GLY A 775 -57.48 -49.12 33.50
C GLY A 775 -56.90 -48.19 32.43
N PHE A 776 -55.62 -47.79 32.53
CA PHE A 776 -54.95 -47.05 31.45
C PHE A 776 -54.45 -47.99 30.35
N LEU A 777 -54.81 -47.66 29.11
CA LEU A 777 -54.49 -48.39 27.90
C LEU A 777 -53.41 -47.67 27.06
N VAL A 778 -53.33 -46.35 27.16
CA VAL A 778 -52.43 -45.52 26.35
C VAL A 778 -51.76 -44.41 27.17
N GLU A 779 -50.46 -44.22 26.95
CA GLU A 779 -49.68 -43.09 27.43
C GLU A 779 -49.01 -42.35 26.25
N VAL A 780 -48.96 -41.02 26.31
CA VAL A 780 -48.48 -40.16 25.22
C VAL A 780 -47.37 -39.22 25.71
N GLU A 781 -46.27 -39.14 24.96
CA GLU A 781 -45.23 -38.12 25.09
C GLU A 781 -45.20 -37.20 23.86
N ILE A 782 -44.79 -35.93 24.05
CA ILE A 782 -44.74 -34.93 22.99
C ILE A 782 -43.44 -34.11 23.11
N ASP A 783 -42.73 -33.92 21.99
CA ASP A 783 -41.65 -32.93 21.87
C ASP A 783 -42.08 -31.82 20.88
N ALA A 784 -41.89 -30.56 21.28
CA ALA A 784 -42.31 -29.38 20.52
C ALA A 784 -41.28 -28.24 20.58
N LYS A 785 -41.46 -27.23 19.73
CA LYS A 785 -40.72 -25.96 19.82
C LYS A 785 -41.59 -24.81 20.33
N ALA A 786 -41.04 -23.91 21.13
CA ALA A 786 -41.65 -22.60 21.38
C ALA A 786 -41.56 -21.75 20.11
N ALA A 787 -42.50 -20.82 19.91
CA ALA A 787 -42.33 -19.81 18.86
C ALA A 787 -41.06 -18.99 19.17
N GLY A 788 -40.16 -18.85 18.18
CA GLY A 788 -38.97 -18.02 18.32
C GLY A 788 -39.36 -16.59 18.71
N ALA A 789 -38.67 -16.04 19.72
CA ALA A 789 -38.83 -14.66 20.14
C ALA A 789 -38.36 -13.68 19.05
#